data_AF-A0A1G8KEE1-F1
#
_entry.id   AF-A0A1G8KEE1-F1
#
_cell.length_a   1.000
_cell.length_b   1.000
_cell.length_c   1.000
_cell.angle_alpha   90.00
_cell.angle_beta   90.00
_cell.angle_gamma   90.00
#
_symmetry.space_group_name_H-M   'P 1'
#
loop_
_entity.id
_entity.type
_entity.pdbx_description
1 polymer ?
#
loop_
_entity_poly.entity_id
_entity_poly.type
_entity_poly.pdbx_seq_one_letter_code
_entity_poly.pdbx_strand_id
1 'polypeptide(L)'
;MDAPTSPLPELLAAWMPSQRWFPSKGREISLSRAGGIRLEDPSGEVGLEVHLVAVESGRRLDVVNVPLSFRSEPLEGADAALLGETDHAELGRRYVYDGTHDPVFVSAWLELIRTGGGTPDGRTTATALGDFASSNGVPPSARISVLGGEQSNTSVVISSGKTPMILKFFRVLAAGESPDVQVSAKLTDAGSTDVPQTFGWVMGSWQDARADGEWITGHLSVLREFLTGSKDAWKQALTALEAGKPFAAEAAELGRVVARVHTQLGQAFGSRPATDAEAAEFRESLASRIEWAWREAGSAVGPFDAEIQSVTREVQGLEKLPELQRIHADLHLGQILATREGAWLVLDFEGEPLRPAAERSVPDVPVRDVVGLVRSLEYAAGVGVHEGSVTPSVAEAWASEAVEAFLEGYSDEAGTTVDRASVLFRALWLDKALYEVVYELRNRPDWVDVPVSAVRRMLKGGRAAEEQSVEEKPDQEEAHQEGIVEETTAGPQETGKAPAAEAAHSEGAAGTPPGDPIPVDTEILQAVSEGRYYQPHAVLGAHLDHHGHVTVRTLRRLAESVVVVTGSGRVELSHEHNGIWVGTLEPERPGHVPDYRLEVVYDGAPQLTDDAYRFLPTLGEIDMHLIAEGRHETLWTALGAHVRRYASALGDISGVSFAVWAPNAQSVRVKADFNGWDGSVHAMRSLGSSGIWELFVPGAEAGACYKFEILGRDGQWREKADPMARGTEVPPLTGSRVVESRYAFGDDAWIQERSGKDPHNGPMSVYEVHLGSWRLGLDYKQLAEQLVEYVQWQGFTHVELMPVAEHPFGGSWGYQVTSYYAPTARFGHPDDFKYLVDKLHQAGIGVIMDWVPAHFPKDEWALARFDGDTLYEHGNPQLGEHPDWGTLIFDFGRREVRNFLVANALYWLEEFHIDGLRVDAVASMLYLDYSREDGQWQPNRFGGRENLEAISFLQEVNATAYKRVPGIVMIAEESTAFDGVTRPTAQGGLGFGIKWNMGWMHDSLQYIAEDPINRVHHHGKATFSMVYAYTENFLLPISHDEVVHGKGSLLRKMPGDRWQQLANVRAYLAFQWAHPGKQLIFMGTEFAQESEWSEQHGLDWWLSDTIPHKGVQKMVQSLNSIYRDTPALYARDNDPSGFQWIDENDGAHNTLSFIRWDTQGNPLVCIANFSGSPHEGYRVGMPWAGQWTELLNTDAEEFGGSGVGNMGVVEAVEGASNGLPAYAELRVPPLGVLYLTPAQV
;
A
#
# COMPACT_ATOMS: atom_id res chain seq x y z
N MET A 1 22.89 40.49 18.72
CA MET A 1 23.08 39.13 19.26
C MET A 1 23.10 38.24 18.05
N ASP A 2 24.27 37.77 17.67
CA ASP A 2 24.42 36.90 16.51
C ASP A 2 23.71 35.57 16.80
N ALA A 3 22.95 35.05 15.84
CA ALA A 3 22.23 33.79 15.97
C ALA A 3 23.23 32.65 16.26
N PRO A 4 22.86 31.66 17.11
CA PRO A 4 23.72 30.50 17.37
C PRO A 4 23.95 29.70 16.08
N THR A 5 25.21 29.30 15.85
CA THR A 5 25.65 28.42 14.77
C THR A 5 25.47 26.96 15.20
N SER A 6 25.11 26.07 14.27
CA SER A 6 24.98 24.63 14.56
C SER A 6 26.31 23.92 14.30
N PRO A 7 26.71 22.95 15.15
CA PRO A 7 27.84 22.06 14.88
C PRO A 7 27.68 21.30 13.55
N LEU A 8 28.79 21.06 12.85
CA LEU A 8 28.80 20.32 11.58
C LEU A 8 28.08 18.95 11.62
N PRO A 9 28.22 18.11 12.67
CA PRO A 9 27.47 16.85 12.74
C PRO A 9 25.94 17.03 12.72
N GLU A 10 25.42 18.09 13.34
CA GLU A 10 23.98 18.40 13.34
C GLU A 10 23.53 18.87 11.95
N LEU A 11 24.33 19.72 11.29
CA LEU A 11 24.07 20.14 9.90
C LEU A 11 24.03 18.92 8.95
N LEU A 12 24.96 17.98 9.12
CA LEU A 12 25.00 16.74 8.34
C LEU A 12 23.80 15.83 8.63
N ALA A 13 23.43 15.67 9.90
CA ALA A 13 22.26 14.87 10.31
C ALA A 13 20.94 15.43 9.76
N ALA A 14 20.82 16.76 9.65
CA ALA A 14 19.64 17.40 9.05
C ALA A 14 19.67 17.35 7.52
N TRP A 15 20.81 17.61 6.90
CA TRP A 15 20.92 17.74 5.45
C TRP A 15 20.91 16.40 4.71
N MET A 16 21.65 15.38 5.16
CA MET A 16 21.80 14.13 4.42
C MET A 16 20.46 13.39 4.16
N PRO A 17 19.52 13.27 5.12
CA PRO A 17 18.23 12.60 4.87
C PRO A 17 17.37 13.24 3.78
N SER A 18 17.54 14.55 3.52
CA SER A 18 16.85 15.27 2.45
C SER A 18 17.39 14.94 1.05
N GLN A 19 18.57 14.31 0.97
CA GLN A 19 19.23 14.03 -0.29
C GLN A 19 18.67 12.76 -0.95
N ARG A 20 18.54 12.79 -2.28
CA ARG A 20 17.97 11.67 -3.04
C ARG A 20 18.78 10.39 -2.93
N TRP A 21 20.11 10.50 -2.87
CA TRP A 21 21.07 9.40 -2.79
C TRP A 21 21.21 8.78 -1.40
N PHE A 22 20.55 9.33 -0.37
CA PHE A 22 20.71 8.84 0.99
C PHE A 22 20.07 7.46 1.18
N PRO A 23 20.81 6.45 1.70
CA PRO A 23 20.35 5.05 1.70
C PRO A 23 19.29 4.72 2.77
N SER A 24 19.02 5.63 3.72
CA SER A 24 18.16 5.39 4.89
C SER A 24 17.11 6.49 5.07
N LYS A 25 16.19 6.64 4.11
CA LYS A 25 15.10 7.65 4.19
C LYS A 25 14.04 7.22 5.21
N GLY A 26 13.66 8.14 6.11
CA GLY A 26 12.57 7.93 7.07
C GLY A 26 12.89 6.97 8.23
N ARG A 27 14.15 6.91 8.69
CA ARG A 27 14.61 6.09 9.82
C ARG A 27 15.48 6.93 10.77
N GLU A 28 15.57 6.58 12.07
CA GLU A 28 16.62 7.13 12.94
C GLU A 28 18.01 6.75 12.40
N ILE A 29 18.93 7.71 12.40
CA ILE A 29 20.30 7.54 11.91
C ILE A 29 21.32 7.92 12.98
N SER A 30 22.32 7.07 13.17
CA SER A 30 23.55 7.43 13.88
C SER A 30 24.62 7.77 12.85
N LEU A 31 25.34 8.86 13.08
CA LEU A 31 26.43 9.30 12.22
C LEU A 31 27.75 9.21 12.99
N SER A 32 28.70 8.46 12.44
CA SER A 32 30.07 8.46 12.95
C SER A 32 31.07 8.67 11.82
N ARG A 33 32.21 9.29 12.14
CA ARG A 33 33.23 9.55 11.14
C ARG A 33 34.04 8.28 10.90
N ALA A 34 33.92 7.70 9.71
CA ALA A 34 34.66 6.51 9.28
C ALA A 34 35.99 6.88 8.61
N GLY A 35 36.12 8.10 8.09
CA GLY A 35 37.33 8.59 7.44
C GLY A 35 37.18 10.01 6.94
N GLY A 36 38.18 10.49 6.20
CA GLY A 36 38.07 11.77 5.52
C GLY A 36 39.34 12.18 4.79
N ILE A 37 39.17 13.17 3.93
CA ILE A 37 40.21 13.70 3.04
C ILE A 37 40.21 15.22 3.21
N ARG A 38 41.38 15.82 3.29
CA ARG A 38 41.54 17.27 3.26
C ARG A 38 42.26 17.66 1.97
N LEU A 39 41.72 18.63 1.25
CA LEU A 39 42.29 19.15 0.01
C LEU A 39 42.83 20.56 0.26
N GLU A 40 43.81 20.96 -0.53
CA GLU A 40 44.34 22.32 -0.51
C GLU A 40 43.65 23.16 -1.59
N ASP A 41 43.10 24.29 -1.19
CA ASP A 41 42.73 25.36 -2.12
C ASP A 41 43.98 26.21 -2.43
N PRO A 42 44.44 26.31 -3.69
CA PRO A 42 45.62 27.10 -4.05
C PRO A 42 45.54 28.59 -3.68
N SER A 43 44.34 29.19 -3.56
CA SER A 43 44.19 30.57 -3.07
C SER A 43 44.09 30.67 -1.54
N GLY A 44 43.83 29.55 -0.87
CA GLY A 44 43.64 29.47 0.58
C GLY A 44 42.37 30.15 1.09
N GLU A 45 41.41 30.43 0.22
CA GLU A 45 40.17 31.16 0.56
C GLU A 45 39.05 30.20 1.00
N VAL A 46 39.07 28.95 0.55
CA VAL A 46 38.03 27.95 0.79
C VAL A 46 38.61 26.74 1.54
N GLY A 47 37.96 26.34 2.62
CA GLY A 47 38.27 25.05 3.27
C GLY A 47 37.64 23.90 2.47
N LEU A 48 38.43 22.89 2.11
CA LEU A 48 37.98 21.78 1.28
C LEU A 48 38.19 20.44 2.02
N GLU A 49 37.10 19.75 2.31
CA GLU A 49 37.13 18.48 3.02
C GLU A 49 36.18 17.45 2.38
N VAL A 50 36.49 16.17 2.54
CA VAL A 50 35.58 15.07 2.25
C VAL A 50 35.43 14.28 3.54
N HIS A 51 34.20 14.10 3.98
CA HIS A 51 33.88 13.29 5.16
C HIS A 51 33.33 11.95 4.69
N LEU A 52 33.98 10.87 5.13
CA LEU A 52 33.44 9.52 4.95
C LEU A 52 32.69 9.18 6.23
N VAL A 53 31.37 9.14 6.14
CA VAL A 53 30.46 9.06 7.29
C VAL A 53 29.82 7.69 7.31
N ALA A 54 30.03 6.93 8.39
CA ALA A 54 29.26 5.73 8.67
C ALA A 54 27.85 6.15 9.12
N VAL A 55 26.86 5.65 8.40
CA VAL A 55 25.43 5.86 8.64
C VAL A 55 24.85 4.54 9.11
N GLU A 56 24.50 4.48 10.39
CA GLU A 56 23.80 3.33 10.95
C GLU A 56 22.30 3.62 10.97
N SER A 57 21.51 2.69 10.42
CA SER A 57 20.06 2.74 10.46
C SER A 57 19.49 1.33 10.65
N GLY A 58 19.02 1.04 11.87
CA GLY A 58 18.60 -0.30 12.27
C GLY A 58 19.77 -1.32 12.22
N ARG A 59 19.69 -2.29 11.31
CA ARG A 59 20.77 -3.30 11.06
C ARG A 59 21.64 -2.97 9.84
N ARG A 60 21.33 -1.89 9.13
CA ARG A 60 22.04 -1.46 7.94
C ARG A 60 23.09 -0.43 8.33
N LEU A 61 24.32 -0.66 7.90
CA LEU A 61 25.45 0.26 8.09
C LEU A 61 26.05 0.59 6.73
N ASP A 62 25.75 1.75 6.18
CA ASP A 62 26.36 2.21 4.94
C ASP A 62 27.43 3.25 5.24
N VAL A 63 28.45 3.37 4.38
CA VAL A 63 29.40 4.48 4.47
C VAL A 63 29.11 5.42 3.33
N VAL A 64 28.86 6.69 3.64
CA VAL A 64 28.54 7.72 2.66
C VAL A 64 29.69 8.70 2.46
N ASN A 65 29.87 9.13 1.21
CA ASN A 65 30.89 10.06 0.77
C ASN A 65 30.32 11.49 0.70
N VAL A 66 30.81 12.38 1.57
CA VAL A 66 30.30 13.74 1.74
C VAL A 66 31.39 14.79 1.47
N PRO A 67 31.56 15.22 0.22
CA PRO A 67 32.30 16.42 -0.15
C PRO A 67 31.74 17.68 0.51
N LEU A 68 32.59 18.50 1.11
CA LEU A 68 32.22 19.75 1.78
C LEU A 68 33.16 20.90 1.37
N SER A 69 32.58 22.08 1.16
CA SER A 69 33.34 23.33 1.09
C SER A 69 32.93 24.30 2.19
N PHE A 70 33.91 24.99 2.78
CA PHE A 70 33.75 25.93 3.88
C PHE A 70 34.16 27.34 3.41
N ARG A 71 33.20 28.25 3.25
CA ARG A 71 33.42 29.60 2.69
C ARG A 71 33.16 30.70 3.71
N SER A 72 33.93 31.80 3.63
CA SER A 72 33.72 32.99 4.47
C SER A 72 32.55 33.86 4.02
N GLU A 73 32.12 33.72 2.76
CA GLU A 73 30.99 34.41 2.15
C GLU A 73 30.07 33.38 1.46
N PRO A 74 28.75 33.64 1.37
CA PRO A 74 27.82 32.75 0.66
C PRO A 74 28.22 32.55 -0.81
N LEU A 75 28.04 31.33 -1.31
CA LEU A 75 28.27 30.97 -2.71
C LEU A 75 27.04 31.35 -3.56
N GLU A 76 27.21 32.29 -4.49
CA GLU A 76 26.13 32.78 -5.36
C GLU A 76 25.53 31.64 -6.20
N GLY A 77 24.21 31.48 -6.15
CA GLY A 77 23.47 30.50 -6.96
C GLY A 77 23.54 29.05 -6.45
N ALA A 78 24.10 28.81 -5.26
CA ALA A 78 24.24 27.48 -4.66
C ALA A 78 23.36 27.27 -3.42
N ASP A 79 22.24 28.01 -3.28
CA ASP A 79 21.35 27.95 -2.11
C ASP A 79 20.84 26.53 -1.83
N ALA A 80 20.53 25.76 -2.89
CA ALA A 80 20.07 24.38 -2.79
C ALA A 80 21.15 23.40 -2.29
N ALA A 81 22.43 23.80 -2.30
CA ALA A 81 23.56 23.01 -1.84
C ALA A 81 24.09 23.48 -0.47
N LEU A 82 23.47 24.50 0.15
CA LEU A 82 23.86 25.01 1.47
C LEU A 82 23.39 24.04 2.57
N LEU A 83 24.33 23.60 3.40
CA LEU A 83 24.03 22.83 4.61
C LEU A 83 23.67 23.75 5.78
N GLY A 84 24.36 24.89 5.90
CA GLY A 84 24.14 25.86 6.96
C GLY A 84 25.44 26.59 7.35
N GLU A 85 25.45 27.18 8.55
CA GLU A 85 26.60 27.88 9.11
C GLU A 85 27.14 27.17 10.36
N THR A 86 28.45 26.93 10.40
CA THR A 86 29.15 26.31 11.54
C THR A 86 30.41 27.10 11.90
N ASP A 87 30.83 27.00 13.16
CA ASP A 87 32.17 27.43 13.58
C ASP A 87 33.18 26.33 13.28
N HIS A 88 34.00 26.53 12.25
CA HIS A 88 35.06 25.60 11.87
C HIS A 88 36.26 25.76 12.82
N ALA A 89 36.78 24.65 13.33
CA ALA A 89 37.84 24.63 14.37
C ALA A 89 39.09 25.44 13.99
N GLU A 90 39.45 25.49 12.70
CA GLU A 90 40.62 26.22 12.20
C GLU A 90 40.28 27.53 11.48
N LEU A 91 39.08 27.64 10.90
CA LEU A 91 38.73 28.71 9.96
C LEU A 91 37.79 29.75 10.58
N GLY A 92 37.19 29.45 11.74
CA GLY A 92 36.13 30.26 12.35
C GLY A 92 34.78 30.04 11.66
N ARG A 93 33.84 30.98 11.82
CA ARG A 93 32.50 30.89 11.24
C ARG A 93 32.55 30.77 9.72
N ARG A 94 31.87 29.77 9.16
CA ARG A 94 31.85 29.45 7.72
C ARG A 94 30.45 29.01 7.27
N TYR A 95 30.12 29.35 6.03
CA TYR A 95 29.03 28.73 5.28
C TYR A 95 29.52 27.39 4.74
N VAL A 96 28.73 26.34 4.94
CA VAL A 96 29.06 24.96 4.55
C VAL A 96 28.19 24.54 3.38
N TYR A 97 28.80 24.10 2.29
CA TYR A 97 28.11 23.63 1.09
C TYR A 97 28.47 22.18 0.76
N ASP A 98 27.58 21.48 0.05
CA ASP A 98 27.95 20.25 -0.66
C ASP A 98 29.02 20.58 -1.70
N GLY A 99 30.22 20.06 -1.49
CA GLY A 99 31.42 20.41 -2.27
C GLY A 99 31.25 20.10 -3.76
N THR A 100 30.37 19.19 -4.15
CA THR A 100 30.12 18.89 -5.58
C THR A 100 29.51 20.06 -6.34
N HIS A 101 28.91 21.03 -5.64
CA HIS A 101 28.36 22.26 -6.22
C HIS A 101 29.35 23.44 -6.21
N ASP A 102 30.51 23.30 -5.56
CA ASP A 102 31.51 24.36 -5.46
C ASP A 102 32.60 24.20 -6.54
N PRO A 103 32.78 25.17 -7.46
CA PRO A 103 33.80 25.10 -8.51
C PRO A 103 35.23 24.95 -7.97
N VAL A 104 35.52 25.48 -6.77
CA VAL A 104 36.85 25.40 -6.15
C VAL A 104 37.12 23.95 -5.71
N PHE A 105 36.14 23.30 -5.08
CA PHE A 105 36.24 21.90 -4.69
C PHE A 105 36.43 20.99 -5.91
N VAL A 106 35.57 21.14 -6.94
CA VAL A 106 35.64 20.31 -8.15
C VAL A 106 36.98 20.47 -8.87
N SER A 107 37.51 21.70 -8.94
CA SER A 107 38.82 21.96 -9.54
C SER A 107 39.96 21.28 -8.76
N ALA A 108 39.94 21.37 -7.43
CA ALA A 108 40.92 20.69 -6.58
C ALA A 108 40.85 19.16 -6.72
N TRP A 109 39.64 18.60 -6.83
CA TRP A 109 39.43 17.16 -7.04
C TRP A 109 39.96 16.67 -8.40
N LEU A 110 39.75 17.46 -9.46
CA LEU A 110 40.27 17.15 -10.79
C LEU A 110 41.80 17.23 -10.84
N GLU A 111 42.40 18.19 -10.13
CA GLU A 111 43.85 18.31 -10.01
C GLU A 111 44.45 17.13 -9.23
N LEU A 112 43.75 16.65 -8.18
CA LEU A 112 44.11 15.42 -7.47
C LEU A 112 44.17 14.22 -8.43
N ILE A 113 43.14 14.03 -9.27
CA ILE A 113 43.13 12.98 -10.30
C ILE A 113 44.28 13.20 -11.28
N ARG A 114 44.40 14.38 -11.87
CA ARG A 114 45.37 14.70 -12.94
C ARG A 114 46.81 14.42 -12.52
N THR A 115 47.16 14.78 -11.29
CA THR A 115 48.51 14.61 -10.74
C THR A 115 48.79 13.19 -10.27
N GLY A 116 47.78 12.31 -10.20
CA GLY A 116 47.87 11.02 -9.53
C GLY A 116 48.19 11.18 -8.03
N GLY A 117 47.68 12.26 -7.43
CA GLY A 117 48.00 12.65 -6.06
C GLY A 117 47.36 11.73 -5.03
N GLY A 118 47.73 11.94 -3.77
CA GLY A 118 47.20 11.17 -2.65
C GLY A 118 47.43 11.86 -1.31
N THR A 119 46.82 11.36 -0.26
CA THR A 119 47.04 11.86 1.09
C THR A 119 48.37 11.34 1.66
N PRO A 120 49.08 12.09 2.53
CA PRO A 120 50.35 11.66 3.11
C PRO A 120 50.29 10.36 3.92
N ASP A 121 49.11 10.01 4.44
CA ASP A 121 48.86 8.75 5.16
C ASP A 121 48.60 7.55 4.24
N GLY A 122 48.62 7.76 2.91
CA GLY A 122 48.44 6.72 1.90
C GLY A 122 47.01 6.19 1.79
N ARG A 123 46.03 6.79 2.49
CA ARG A 123 44.65 6.30 2.52
C ARG A 123 43.82 6.71 1.30
N THR A 124 44.24 7.75 0.60
CA THR A 124 43.63 8.22 -0.64
C THR A 124 44.66 8.23 -1.74
N THR A 125 44.30 7.64 -2.89
CA THR A 125 45.14 7.59 -4.08
C THR A 125 44.29 7.89 -5.30
N ALA A 126 44.76 8.78 -6.17
CA ALA A 126 44.12 9.09 -7.42
C ALA A 126 44.91 8.52 -8.60
N THR A 127 44.18 8.16 -9.66
CA THR A 127 44.75 7.64 -10.90
C THR A 127 44.27 8.49 -12.06
N ALA A 128 45.19 8.93 -12.93
CA ALA A 128 44.88 9.53 -14.22
C ALA A 128 45.24 8.57 -15.36
N LEU A 129 44.39 8.52 -16.36
CA LEU A 129 44.56 7.74 -17.59
C LEU A 129 44.70 8.63 -18.82
N GLY A 130 45.33 8.08 -19.85
CA GLY A 130 45.49 8.72 -21.16
C GLY A 130 46.14 10.11 -21.08
N ASP A 131 45.73 10.98 -22.00
CA ASP A 131 46.30 12.34 -22.13
C ASP A 131 45.90 13.28 -20.98
N PHE A 132 44.92 12.89 -20.15
CA PHE A 132 44.46 13.71 -19.02
C PHE A 132 45.58 13.96 -18.02
N ALA A 133 46.40 12.95 -17.70
CA ALA A 133 47.55 13.08 -16.80
C ALA A 133 48.53 14.19 -17.23
N SER A 134 48.69 14.36 -18.55
CA SER A 134 49.58 15.36 -19.17
C SER A 134 48.90 16.67 -19.56
N SER A 135 47.60 16.81 -19.27
CA SER A 135 46.84 18.02 -19.60
C SER A 135 47.25 19.22 -18.71
N ASN A 136 46.97 20.45 -19.19
CA ASN A 136 47.27 21.70 -18.46
C ASN A 136 46.30 21.98 -17.29
N GLY A 137 45.58 20.96 -16.80
CA GLY A 137 44.54 21.13 -15.78
C GLY A 137 43.24 21.74 -16.31
N VAL A 138 42.24 21.83 -15.44
CA VAL A 138 40.97 22.47 -15.76
C VAL A 138 41.10 23.98 -15.49
N PRO A 139 40.89 24.85 -16.49
CA PRO A 139 40.97 26.29 -16.31
C PRO A 139 39.94 26.79 -15.28
N PRO A 140 40.27 27.85 -14.51
CA PRO A 140 39.32 28.46 -13.56
C PRO A 140 38.01 28.97 -14.17
N SER A 141 37.96 29.13 -15.49
CA SER A 141 36.76 29.53 -16.25
C SER A 141 35.86 28.37 -16.66
N ALA A 142 36.18 27.13 -16.26
CA ALA A 142 35.35 25.96 -16.50
C ALA A 142 33.96 26.14 -15.89
N ARG A 143 32.91 25.88 -16.68
CA ARG A 143 31.55 25.82 -16.13
C ARG A 143 31.32 24.44 -15.56
N ILE A 144 30.96 24.38 -14.29
CA ILE A 144 30.51 23.16 -13.63
C ILE A 144 28.98 23.17 -13.50
N SER A 145 28.36 22.02 -13.69
CA SER A 145 26.92 21.86 -13.47
C SER A 145 26.61 20.46 -12.95
N VAL A 146 25.90 20.38 -11.83
CA VAL A 146 25.42 19.11 -11.26
C VAL A 146 24.15 18.66 -11.99
N LEU A 147 24.06 17.38 -12.35
CA LEU A 147 22.90 16.82 -13.05
C LEU A 147 21.74 16.54 -12.08
N GLY A 148 20.59 17.20 -12.27
CA GLY A 148 19.43 17.14 -11.37
C GLY A 148 18.52 15.90 -11.46
N GLY A 149 18.98 14.81 -12.09
CA GLY A 149 18.17 13.62 -12.40
C GLY A 149 18.64 12.30 -11.78
N GLU A 150 19.80 12.26 -11.14
CA GLU A 150 20.38 11.01 -10.62
C GLU A 150 19.78 10.62 -9.26
N GLN A 151 19.53 9.32 -9.07
CA GLN A 151 18.89 8.80 -7.85
C GLN A 151 19.89 8.36 -6.76
N SER A 152 21.07 7.85 -7.13
CA SER A 152 21.97 7.14 -6.18
C SER A 152 23.37 7.76 -6.03
N ASN A 153 23.78 8.64 -6.94
CA ASN A 153 25.12 9.25 -6.99
C ASN A 153 25.02 10.74 -7.36
N THR A 154 26.15 11.44 -7.41
CA THR A 154 26.18 12.84 -7.88
C THR A 154 27.19 13.01 -9.00
N SER A 155 26.70 13.30 -10.20
CA SER A 155 27.53 13.64 -11.35
C SER A 155 27.63 15.13 -11.61
N VAL A 156 28.87 15.58 -11.82
CA VAL A 156 29.22 16.95 -12.16
C VAL A 156 29.72 17.00 -13.59
N VAL A 157 29.04 17.73 -14.45
CA VAL A 157 29.52 18.01 -15.82
C VAL A 157 30.50 19.17 -15.78
N ILE A 158 31.67 18.96 -16.36
CA ILE A 158 32.72 19.96 -16.49
C ILE A 158 32.85 20.35 -17.96
N SER A 159 32.37 21.56 -18.25
CA SER A 159 32.45 22.18 -19.57
C SER A 159 33.66 23.11 -19.62
N SER A 160 34.81 22.54 -19.98
CA SER A 160 36.05 23.30 -20.19
C SER A 160 36.88 22.64 -21.29
N GLY A 161 37.28 23.40 -22.31
CA GLY A 161 38.16 22.90 -23.37
C GLY A 161 37.43 22.16 -24.50
N LYS A 162 38.18 21.32 -25.24
CA LYS A 162 37.70 20.62 -26.45
C LYS A 162 36.85 19.38 -26.17
N THR A 163 37.10 18.69 -25.05
CA THR A 163 36.38 17.47 -24.67
C THR A 163 35.70 17.71 -23.32
N PRO A 164 34.36 17.82 -23.27
CA PRO A 164 33.64 17.96 -22.02
C PRO A 164 33.73 16.66 -21.21
N MET A 165 33.76 16.79 -19.89
CA MET A 165 33.97 15.67 -18.95
C MET A 165 32.81 15.58 -17.96
N ILE A 166 32.61 14.40 -17.39
CA ILE A 166 31.66 14.14 -16.31
C ILE A 166 32.37 13.42 -15.17
N LEU A 167 32.21 13.95 -13.96
CA LEU A 167 32.77 13.41 -12.73
C LEU A 167 31.64 12.85 -11.87
N LYS A 168 31.56 11.53 -11.75
CA LYS A 168 30.58 10.83 -10.92
C LYS A 168 31.18 10.59 -9.54
N PHE A 169 30.57 11.13 -8.49
CA PHE A 169 30.87 10.82 -7.10
C PHE A 169 30.01 9.67 -6.62
N PHE A 170 30.65 8.60 -6.15
CA PHE A 170 29.96 7.48 -5.50
C PHE A 170 29.52 7.93 -4.11
N ARG A 171 28.21 8.04 -3.87
CA ARG A 171 27.67 8.59 -2.62
C ARG A 171 27.53 7.54 -1.53
N VAL A 172 27.11 6.34 -1.87
CA VAL A 172 27.15 5.16 -0.98
C VAL A 172 28.32 4.30 -1.40
N LEU A 173 29.28 4.09 -0.49
CA LEU A 173 30.54 3.44 -0.78
C LEU A 173 30.45 1.92 -0.62
N ALA A 174 31.04 1.20 -1.56
CA ALA A 174 31.23 -0.23 -1.51
C ALA A 174 32.71 -0.56 -1.32
N ALA A 175 33.00 -1.59 -0.51
CA ALA A 175 34.33 -2.11 -0.34
C ALA A 175 34.85 -2.72 -1.65
N GLY A 176 36.12 -2.46 -1.99
CA GLY A 176 36.79 -2.99 -3.17
C GLY A 176 36.62 -2.12 -4.42
N GLU A 177 37.04 -2.69 -5.55
CA GLU A 177 37.05 -1.98 -6.82
C GLU A 177 35.66 -2.02 -7.49
N SER A 178 35.10 -0.84 -7.76
CA SER A 178 33.83 -0.72 -8.48
C SER A 178 33.94 -1.29 -9.92
N PRO A 179 33.02 -2.21 -10.31
CA PRO A 179 32.83 -2.69 -11.67
C PRO A 179 32.83 -1.58 -12.73
N ASP A 180 32.09 -0.51 -12.44
CA ASP A 180 31.89 0.61 -13.36
C ASP A 180 33.22 1.28 -13.69
N VAL A 181 34.11 1.42 -12.71
CA VAL A 181 35.45 2.00 -12.92
C VAL A 181 36.38 1.02 -13.62
N GLN A 182 36.45 -0.24 -13.16
CA GLN A 182 37.40 -1.21 -13.69
C GLN A 182 37.13 -1.57 -15.15
N VAL A 183 35.86 -1.83 -15.47
CA VAL A 183 35.45 -2.22 -16.81
C VAL A 183 35.66 -1.06 -17.77
N SER A 184 35.20 0.14 -17.43
CA SER A 184 35.35 1.30 -18.30
C SER A 184 36.82 1.68 -18.50
N ALA A 185 37.65 1.57 -17.46
CA ALA A 185 39.09 1.82 -17.55
C ALA A 185 39.80 0.81 -18.45
N LYS A 186 39.51 -0.49 -18.32
CA LYS A 186 40.10 -1.54 -19.15
C LYS A 186 39.67 -1.45 -20.61
N LEU A 187 38.40 -1.15 -20.88
CA LEU A 187 37.91 -0.93 -22.24
C LEU A 187 38.53 0.32 -22.86
N THR A 188 38.73 1.38 -22.07
CA THR A 188 39.46 2.59 -22.51
C THR A 188 40.92 2.27 -22.86
N ASP A 189 41.62 1.52 -22.01
CA ASP A 189 43.01 1.09 -22.25
C ASP A 189 43.14 0.19 -23.50
N ALA A 190 42.12 -0.63 -23.75
CA ALA A 190 42.01 -1.43 -24.98
C ALA A 190 41.64 -0.60 -26.24
N GLY A 191 41.38 0.70 -26.09
CA GLY A 191 41.05 1.60 -27.21
C GLY A 191 39.63 1.45 -27.73
N SER A 192 38.68 0.99 -26.90
CA SER A 192 37.27 0.90 -27.27
C SER A 192 36.68 2.26 -27.63
N THR A 193 35.88 2.29 -28.70
CA THR A 193 35.05 3.44 -29.10
C THR A 193 33.57 3.24 -28.80
N ASP A 194 33.21 2.08 -28.22
CA ASP A 194 31.83 1.69 -27.92
C ASP A 194 31.43 2.03 -26.47
N VAL A 195 32.34 2.61 -25.68
CA VAL A 195 32.11 3.13 -24.32
C VAL A 195 32.79 4.49 -24.16
N PRO A 196 32.30 5.41 -23.29
CA PRO A 196 32.95 6.69 -23.08
C PRO A 196 34.35 6.52 -22.48
N GLN A 197 35.27 7.39 -22.90
CA GLN A 197 36.63 7.36 -22.40
C GLN A 197 36.69 7.62 -20.89
N THR A 198 37.41 6.78 -20.15
CA THR A 198 37.73 7.00 -18.73
C THR A 198 39.03 7.79 -18.59
N PHE A 199 39.00 8.91 -17.88
CA PHE A 199 40.16 9.79 -17.67
C PHE A 199 40.86 9.58 -16.33
N GLY A 200 40.19 8.96 -15.35
CA GLY A 200 40.78 8.69 -14.05
C GLY A 200 39.75 8.49 -12.95
N TRP A 201 40.22 8.24 -11.72
CA TRP A 201 39.38 8.02 -10.54
C TRP A 201 40.14 8.33 -9.25
N VAL A 202 39.40 8.35 -8.13
CA VAL A 202 39.96 8.45 -6.78
C VAL A 202 39.53 7.23 -5.97
N MET A 203 40.48 6.58 -5.31
CA MET A 203 40.24 5.60 -4.26
C MET A 203 40.48 6.23 -2.90
N GLY A 204 39.66 5.84 -1.93
CA GLY A 204 39.79 6.26 -0.53
C GLY A 204 39.60 5.08 0.40
N SER A 205 40.10 5.23 1.63
CA SER A 205 39.96 4.22 2.68
C SER A 205 39.17 4.76 3.85
N TRP A 206 38.36 3.91 4.47
CA TRP A 206 37.57 4.22 5.65
C TRP A 206 37.55 3.03 6.61
N GLN A 207 37.21 3.27 7.87
CA GLN A 207 37.06 2.22 8.86
C GLN A 207 35.71 1.53 8.69
N ASP A 208 35.72 0.21 8.52
CA ASP A 208 34.50 -0.60 8.53
C ASP A 208 34.12 -0.94 9.96
N ALA A 209 33.03 -0.34 10.44
CA ALA A 209 32.51 -0.63 11.78
C ALA A 209 31.96 -2.06 11.92
N ARG A 210 31.79 -2.82 10.82
CA ARG A 210 31.44 -4.26 10.85
C ARG A 210 32.63 -5.18 11.06
N ALA A 211 33.85 -4.69 10.84
CA ALA A 211 35.09 -5.46 10.90
C ALA A 211 36.05 -4.90 11.96
N ASP A 212 35.54 -4.62 13.17
CA ASP A 212 36.31 -4.09 14.31
C ASP A 212 37.12 -2.81 14.00
N GLY A 213 36.69 -2.01 13.01
CA GLY A 213 37.36 -0.77 12.59
C GLY A 213 38.55 -0.97 11.65
N GLU A 214 38.66 -2.13 10.99
CA GLU A 214 39.63 -2.36 9.90
C GLU A 214 39.46 -1.33 8.78
N TRP A 215 40.59 -0.93 8.19
CA TRP A 215 40.59 -0.01 7.05
C TRP A 215 40.29 -0.79 5.77
N ILE A 216 39.19 -0.45 5.12
CA ILE A 216 38.83 -0.95 3.79
C ILE A 216 38.95 0.16 2.77
N THR A 217 39.19 -0.22 1.51
CA THR A 217 39.41 0.73 0.41
C THR A 217 38.36 0.53 -0.67
N GLY A 218 37.94 1.62 -1.32
CA GLY A 218 37.06 1.57 -2.49
C GLY A 218 37.11 2.85 -3.33
N HIS A 219 36.40 2.85 -4.45
CA HIS A 219 36.33 4.02 -5.35
C HIS A 219 35.40 5.10 -4.76
N LEU A 220 35.87 6.35 -4.71
CA LEU A 220 35.09 7.52 -4.28
C LEU A 220 34.48 8.28 -5.47
N SER A 221 35.15 8.27 -6.62
CA SER A 221 34.68 8.96 -7.82
C SER A 221 35.36 8.44 -9.09
N VAL A 222 34.74 8.64 -10.24
CA VAL A 222 35.31 8.37 -11.57
C VAL A 222 35.07 9.53 -12.53
N LEU A 223 36.09 9.86 -13.32
CA LEU A 223 36.07 10.92 -14.34
C LEU A 223 36.02 10.29 -15.74
N ARG A 224 35.03 10.69 -16.54
CA ARG A 224 34.80 10.18 -17.90
C ARG A 224 34.51 11.29 -18.90
N GLU A 225 34.50 10.92 -20.17
CA GLU A 225 33.96 11.73 -21.26
C GLU A 225 32.47 12.01 -21.07
N PHE A 226 32.08 13.27 -21.27
CA PHE A 226 30.69 13.68 -21.31
C PHE A 226 30.20 13.82 -22.76
N LEU A 227 29.22 13.00 -23.14
CA LEU A 227 28.68 12.97 -24.49
C LEU A 227 27.69 14.12 -24.71
N THR A 228 28.19 15.27 -25.19
CA THR A 228 27.38 16.50 -25.34
C THR A 228 26.31 16.38 -26.42
N GLY A 229 25.05 16.59 -26.04
CA GLY A 229 23.92 16.54 -26.96
C GLY A 229 23.64 15.13 -27.50
N SER A 230 24.05 14.11 -26.74
CA SER A 230 23.65 12.74 -26.95
C SER A 230 22.15 12.55 -26.70
N LYS A 231 21.60 11.46 -27.23
CA LYS A 231 20.20 11.05 -27.03
C LYS A 231 20.14 9.68 -26.41
N ASP A 232 19.31 9.55 -25.39
CA ASP A 232 18.99 8.29 -24.73
C ASP A 232 18.31 7.30 -25.71
N ALA A 233 18.80 6.06 -25.76
CA ALA A 233 18.29 5.04 -26.68
C ALA A 233 16.84 4.64 -26.33
N TRP A 234 16.50 4.65 -25.04
CA TRP A 234 15.13 4.40 -24.58
C TRP A 234 14.15 5.46 -25.13
N LYS A 235 14.48 6.75 -24.96
CA LYS A 235 13.69 7.86 -25.51
C LYS A 235 13.60 7.81 -27.03
N GLN A 236 14.66 7.40 -27.72
CA GLN A 236 14.64 7.26 -29.17
C GLN A 236 13.72 6.13 -29.63
N ALA A 237 13.73 4.98 -28.94
CA ALA A 237 12.83 3.87 -29.19
C ALA A 237 11.36 4.28 -28.99
N LEU A 238 11.03 4.93 -27.87
CA LEU A 238 9.67 5.45 -27.61
C LEU A 238 9.25 6.49 -28.66
N THR A 239 10.13 7.43 -29.01
CA THR A 239 9.83 8.45 -30.04
C THR A 239 9.60 7.82 -31.41
N ALA A 240 10.36 6.78 -31.76
CA ALA A 240 10.17 6.04 -33.01
C ALA A 240 8.82 5.31 -33.02
N LEU A 241 8.50 4.62 -31.92
CA LEU A 241 7.24 3.90 -31.73
C LEU A 241 6.03 4.84 -31.80
N GLU A 242 6.03 5.93 -31.04
CA GLU A 242 4.96 6.96 -31.06
C GLU A 242 4.77 7.57 -32.45
N ALA A 243 5.86 7.76 -33.20
CA ALA A 243 5.83 8.28 -34.55
C ALA A 243 5.47 7.23 -35.62
N GLY A 244 5.23 5.97 -35.24
CA GLY A 244 5.00 4.85 -36.15
C GLY A 244 6.17 4.57 -37.09
N LYS A 245 7.40 4.87 -36.66
CA LYS A 245 8.63 4.65 -37.44
C LYS A 245 9.29 3.32 -37.08
N PRO A 246 9.84 2.60 -38.07
CA PRO A 246 10.69 1.44 -37.80
C PRO A 246 11.89 1.82 -36.93
N PHE A 247 12.36 0.87 -36.13
CA PHE A 247 13.58 0.99 -35.31
C PHE A 247 14.59 -0.12 -35.61
N ALA A 248 14.36 -0.90 -36.67
CA ALA A 248 15.15 -2.07 -37.02
C ALA A 248 16.62 -1.73 -37.32
N ALA A 249 16.89 -0.62 -38.02
CA ALA A 249 18.26 -0.23 -38.37
C ALA A 249 19.07 0.15 -37.13
N GLU A 250 18.46 0.93 -36.23
CA GLU A 250 19.02 1.31 -34.94
C GLU A 250 19.22 0.07 -34.05
N ALA A 251 18.24 -0.82 -33.97
CA ALA A 251 18.31 -2.06 -33.22
C ALA A 251 19.41 -2.99 -33.71
N ALA A 252 19.58 -3.16 -35.03
CA ALA A 252 20.67 -3.94 -35.61
C ALA A 252 22.04 -3.37 -35.25
N GLU A 253 22.21 -2.04 -35.28
CA GLU A 253 23.48 -1.44 -34.86
C GLU A 253 23.71 -1.58 -33.35
N LEU A 254 22.67 -1.45 -32.51
CA LEU A 254 22.77 -1.76 -31.08
C LEU A 254 23.25 -3.20 -30.87
N GLY A 255 22.76 -4.16 -31.65
CA GLY A 255 23.22 -5.55 -31.63
C GLY A 255 24.72 -5.67 -31.92
N ARG A 256 25.22 -5.01 -32.97
CA ARG A 256 26.66 -4.99 -33.30
C ARG A 256 27.49 -4.35 -32.19
N VAL A 257 27.04 -3.24 -31.63
CA VAL A 257 27.73 -2.53 -30.54
C VAL A 257 27.89 -3.45 -29.32
N VAL A 258 26.81 -4.12 -28.90
CA VAL A 258 26.85 -5.06 -27.77
C VAL A 258 27.79 -6.24 -28.05
N ALA A 259 27.80 -6.79 -29.27
CA ALA A 259 28.73 -7.85 -29.66
C ALA A 259 30.20 -7.39 -29.64
N ARG A 260 30.51 -6.17 -30.10
CA ARG A 260 31.86 -5.58 -30.01
C ARG A 260 32.28 -5.38 -28.56
N VAL A 261 31.41 -4.86 -27.70
CA VAL A 261 31.67 -4.69 -26.26
C VAL A 261 31.94 -6.05 -25.61
N HIS A 262 31.13 -7.09 -25.88
CA HIS A 262 31.39 -8.44 -25.39
C HIS A 262 32.75 -8.98 -25.84
N THR A 263 33.12 -8.76 -27.10
CA THR A 263 34.43 -9.17 -27.63
C THR A 263 35.57 -8.46 -26.92
N GLN A 264 35.45 -7.14 -26.72
CA GLN A 264 36.44 -6.33 -26.01
C GLN A 264 36.55 -6.73 -24.54
N LEU A 265 35.44 -7.04 -23.86
CA LEU A 265 35.41 -7.56 -22.49
C LEU A 265 36.11 -8.91 -22.38
N GLY A 266 35.81 -9.84 -23.29
CA GLY A 266 36.49 -11.14 -23.35
C GLY A 266 37.98 -11.03 -23.60
N GLN A 267 38.42 -10.06 -24.41
CA GLN A 267 39.84 -9.78 -24.62
C GLN A 267 40.51 -9.13 -23.40
N ALA A 268 39.81 -8.20 -22.73
CA ALA A 268 40.37 -7.43 -21.62
C ALA A 268 40.44 -8.24 -20.31
N PHE A 269 39.47 -9.12 -20.06
CA PHE A 269 39.32 -9.86 -18.80
C PHE A 269 39.45 -11.39 -18.95
N GLY A 270 39.45 -11.89 -20.19
CA GLY A 270 39.44 -13.32 -20.49
C GLY A 270 38.03 -13.90 -20.60
N SER A 271 37.92 -14.92 -21.45
CA SER A 271 36.76 -15.80 -21.58
C SER A 271 37.23 -17.23 -21.32
N ARG A 272 36.40 -18.05 -20.65
CA ARG A 272 36.73 -19.45 -20.36
C ARG A 272 35.49 -20.33 -20.22
N PRO A 273 35.58 -21.64 -20.47
CA PRO A 273 34.52 -22.56 -20.09
C PRO A 273 34.27 -22.54 -18.57
N ALA A 274 33.00 -22.68 -18.18
CA ALA A 274 32.61 -22.90 -16.79
C ALA A 274 33.17 -24.26 -16.30
N THR A 275 33.64 -24.31 -15.06
CA THR A 275 33.87 -25.59 -14.38
C THR A 275 32.55 -26.27 -14.04
N ASP A 276 32.56 -27.57 -13.77
CA ASP A 276 31.33 -28.30 -13.38
C ASP A 276 30.66 -27.69 -12.14
N ALA A 277 31.47 -27.17 -11.20
CA ALA A 277 30.99 -26.50 -10.00
C ALA A 277 30.31 -25.16 -10.33
N GLU A 278 30.94 -24.31 -11.15
CA GLU A 278 30.36 -23.03 -11.57
C GLU A 278 29.11 -23.22 -12.43
N ALA A 279 29.08 -24.25 -13.27
CA ALA A 279 27.90 -24.58 -14.05
C ALA A 279 26.73 -25.05 -13.16
N ALA A 280 27.03 -25.81 -12.09
CA ALA A 280 26.02 -26.19 -11.10
C ALA A 280 25.50 -24.99 -10.31
N GLU A 281 26.41 -24.14 -9.82
CA GLU A 281 26.07 -22.92 -9.10
C GLU A 281 25.24 -21.95 -9.96
N PHE A 282 25.60 -21.80 -11.24
CA PHE A 282 24.81 -20.99 -12.17
C PHE A 282 23.37 -21.50 -12.32
N ARG A 283 23.17 -22.81 -12.51
CA ARG A 283 21.84 -23.41 -12.64
C ARG A 283 21.01 -23.25 -11.37
N GLU A 284 21.62 -23.52 -10.22
CA GLU A 284 20.98 -23.37 -8.91
C GLU A 284 20.61 -21.91 -8.62
N SER A 285 21.53 -20.99 -8.88
CA SER A 285 21.32 -19.56 -8.69
C SER A 285 20.22 -19.02 -9.61
N LEU A 286 20.23 -19.38 -10.90
CA LEU A 286 19.21 -18.97 -11.86
C LEU A 286 17.83 -19.53 -11.50
N ALA A 287 17.73 -20.82 -11.17
CA ALA A 287 16.46 -21.41 -10.73
C ALA A 287 15.94 -20.75 -9.45
N SER A 288 16.81 -20.54 -8.46
CA SER A 288 16.45 -19.91 -7.19
C SER A 288 15.97 -18.47 -7.36
N ARG A 289 16.58 -17.70 -8.28
CA ARG A 289 16.13 -16.34 -8.60
C ARG A 289 14.76 -16.33 -9.26
N ILE A 290 14.53 -17.21 -10.24
CA ILE A 290 13.23 -17.36 -10.91
C ILE A 290 12.16 -17.74 -9.88
N GLU A 291 12.43 -18.70 -9.00
CA GLU A 291 11.49 -19.12 -7.95
C GLU A 291 11.24 -18.02 -6.93
N TRP A 292 12.28 -17.30 -6.51
CA TRP A 292 12.12 -16.15 -5.61
C TRP A 292 11.28 -15.05 -6.26
N ALA A 293 11.63 -14.63 -7.48
CA ALA A 293 10.88 -13.60 -8.19
C ALA A 293 9.44 -14.04 -8.48
N TRP A 294 9.22 -15.33 -8.75
CA TRP A 294 7.88 -15.90 -8.90
C TRP A 294 7.07 -15.87 -7.61
N ARG A 295 7.68 -16.17 -6.44
CA ARG A 295 6.97 -16.04 -5.15
C ARG A 295 6.49 -14.61 -4.90
N GLU A 296 7.27 -13.63 -5.33
CA GLU A 296 6.95 -12.21 -5.18
C GLU A 296 5.94 -11.71 -6.23
N ALA A 297 6.03 -12.21 -7.48
CA ALA A 297 5.25 -11.70 -8.62
C ALA A 297 4.06 -12.57 -9.02
N GLY A 298 3.96 -13.81 -8.54
CA GLY A 298 3.04 -14.84 -9.05
C GLY A 298 1.56 -14.45 -8.91
N SER A 299 1.22 -13.74 -7.84
CA SER A 299 -0.14 -13.20 -7.62
C SER A 299 -0.55 -12.19 -8.70
N ALA A 300 0.39 -11.37 -9.19
CA ALA A 300 0.15 -10.42 -10.27
C ALA A 300 0.12 -11.09 -11.65
N VAL A 301 0.97 -12.09 -11.88
CA VAL A 301 1.11 -12.74 -13.20
C VAL A 301 0.02 -13.77 -13.49
N GLY A 302 -0.48 -14.50 -12.50
CA GLY A 302 -1.53 -15.53 -12.67
C GLY A 302 -1.01 -16.97 -12.48
N PRO A 303 -1.88 -18.00 -12.57
CA PRO A 303 -1.57 -19.35 -12.11
C PRO A 303 -0.73 -20.15 -13.12
N PHE A 304 0.56 -19.82 -13.22
CA PHE A 304 1.53 -20.49 -14.10
C PHE A 304 2.59 -21.30 -13.34
N ASP A 305 2.27 -21.78 -12.13
CA ASP A 305 3.22 -22.51 -11.29
C ASP A 305 3.81 -23.74 -11.99
N ALA A 306 3.01 -24.44 -12.82
CA ALA A 306 3.45 -25.61 -13.56
C ALA A 306 4.49 -25.24 -14.64
N GLU A 307 4.27 -24.13 -15.34
CA GLU A 307 5.16 -23.61 -16.38
C GLU A 307 6.48 -23.10 -15.76
N ILE A 308 6.43 -22.42 -14.61
CA ILE A 308 7.62 -22.00 -13.85
C ILE A 308 8.42 -23.21 -13.36
N GLN A 309 7.74 -24.22 -12.81
CA GLN A 309 8.36 -25.49 -12.42
C GLN A 309 8.92 -26.26 -13.62
N SER A 310 8.37 -26.07 -14.82
CA SER A 310 8.92 -26.65 -16.04
C SER A 310 10.23 -25.98 -16.43
N VAL A 311 10.25 -24.65 -16.51
CA VAL A 311 11.45 -23.87 -16.88
C VAL A 311 12.59 -24.09 -15.88
N THR A 312 12.30 -24.10 -14.58
CA THR A 312 13.32 -24.37 -13.54
C THR A 312 13.89 -25.79 -13.64
N ARG A 313 13.07 -26.80 -13.94
CA ARG A 313 13.56 -28.17 -14.22
C ARG A 313 14.41 -28.24 -15.49
N GLU A 314 14.02 -27.55 -16.55
CA GLU A 314 14.82 -27.47 -17.78
C GLU A 314 16.18 -26.80 -17.51
N VAL A 315 16.23 -25.74 -16.71
CA VAL A 315 17.48 -25.08 -16.28
C VAL A 315 18.40 -26.08 -15.57
N GLN A 316 17.88 -26.91 -14.67
CA GLN A 316 18.66 -27.95 -13.98
C GLN A 316 19.23 -29.00 -14.95
N GLY A 317 18.59 -29.21 -16.10
CA GLY A 317 19.04 -30.11 -17.16
C GLY A 317 20.08 -29.53 -18.13
N LEU A 318 20.50 -28.27 -17.98
CA LEU A 318 21.49 -27.65 -18.86
C LEU A 318 22.87 -28.32 -18.74
N GLU A 319 23.25 -29.11 -19.75
CA GLU A 319 24.50 -29.87 -19.78
C GLU A 319 25.74 -29.00 -20.02
N LYS A 320 25.62 -27.92 -20.80
CA LYS A 320 26.74 -27.04 -21.17
C LYS A 320 26.31 -25.57 -21.16
N LEU A 321 27.13 -24.74 -20.55
CA LEU A 321 27.01 -23.28 -20.62
C LEU A 321 27.94 -22.73 -21.71
N PRO A 322 27.60 -21.57 -22.31
CA PRO A 322 28.57 -20.75 -23.04
C PRO A 322 29.79 -20.43 -22.18
N GLU A 323 30.88 -19.98 -22.81
CA GLU A 323 32.02 -19.49 -22.05
C GLU A 323 31.61 -18.31 -21.15
N LEU A 324 32.10 -18.33 -19.91
CA LEU A 324 31.91 -17.28 -18.95
C LEU A 324 32.94 -16.18 -19.20
N GLN A 325 32.47 -14.95 -19.24
CA GLN A 325 33.32 -13.75 -19.36
C GLN A 325 32.73 -12.60 -18.56
N ARG A 326 33.46 -11.48 -18.49
CA ARG A 326 32.89 -10.25 -17.95
C ARG A 326 31.79 -9.75 -18.88
N ILE A 327 30.66 -9.37 -18.31
CA ILE A 327 29.50 -8.80 -19.02
C ILE A 327 29.07 -7.50 -18.32
N HIS A 328 28.10 -6.79 -18.88
CA HIS A 328 27.46 -5.62 -18.28
C HIS A 328 26.57 -6.00 -17.08
N ALA A 329 25.88 -7.14 -17.17
CA ALA A 329 25.06 -7.76 -16.13
C ALA A 329 23.75 -7.05 -15.73
N ASP A 330 23.44 -5.87 -16.29
CA ASP A 330 22.13 -5.20 -16.17
C ASP A 330 21.77 -4.37 -17.42
N LEU A 331 22.15 -4.84 -18.60
CA LEU A 331 22.10 -4.01 -19.81
C LEU A 331 20.66 -3.74 -20.29
N HIS A 332 20.28 -2.46 -20.43
CA HIS A 332 19.00 -2.01 -21.00
C HIS A 332 19.14 -0.71 -21.82
N LEU A 333 18.11 -0.32 -22.59
CA LEU A 333 18.19 0.86 -23.49
C LEU A 333 18.55 2.17 -22.75
N GLY A 334 18.07 2.34 -21.51
CA GLY A 334 18.42 3.50 -20.68
C GLY A 334 19.90 3.65 -20.33
N GLN A 335 20.75 2.64 -20.59
CA GLN A 335 22.20 2.69 -20.38
C GLN A 335 22.97 2.90 -21.70
N ILE A 336 22.27 3.23 -22.79
CA ILE A 336 22.88 3.43 -24.09
C ILE A 336 22.56 4.83 -24.60
N LEU A 337 23.60 5.56 -25.01
CA LEU A 337 23.47 6.90 -25.60
C LEU A 337 23.90 6.90 -27.06
N ALA A 338 23.12 7.56 -27.92
CA ALA A 338 23.54 7.95 -29.26
C ALA A 338 24.30 9.27 -29.22
N THR A 339 25.46 9.36 -29.86
CA THR A 339 26.17 10.61 -30.12
C THR A 339 25.47 11.44 -31.21
N ARG A 340 25.90 12.68 -31.39
CA ARG A 340 25.40 13.54 -32.48
C ARG A 340 25.77 12.99 -33.86
N GLU A 341 26.88 12.26 -33.92
CA GLU A 341 27.41 11.60 -35.11
C GLU A 341 26.72 10.26 -35.40
N GLY A 342 25.81 9.81 -34.52
CA GLY A 342 25.00 8.60 -34.69
C GLY A 342 25.65 7.31 -34.19
N ALA A 343 26.75 7.39 -33.44
CA ALA A 343 27.36 6.23 -32.78
C ALA A 343 26.64 5.91 -31.46
N TRP A 344 26.53 4.63 -31.10
CA TRP A 344 25.95 4.20 -29.83
C TRP A 344 27.06 3.84 -28.83
N LEU A 345 26.93 4.30 -27.60
CA LEU A 345 27.89 3.99 -26.54
C LEU A 345 27.17 3.40 -25.32
N VAL A 346 27.75 2.34 -24.76
CA VAL A 346 27.27 1.65 -23.57
C VAL A 346 27.84 2.32 -22.32
N LEU A 347 26.99 2.53 -21.32
CA LEU A 347 27.29 3.21 -20.06
C LEU A 347 26.96 2.31 -18.85
N ASP A 348 27.48 2.69 -17.68
CA ASP A 348 27.02 2.23 -16.37
C ASP A 348 27.17 0.73 -16.08
N PHE A 349 28.42 0.26 -16.05
CA PHE A 349 28.77 -1.15 -15.79
C PHE A 349 28.67 -1.54 -14.31
N GLU A 350 27.77 -0.93 -13.54
CA GLU A 350 27.58 -1.23 -12.11
C GLU A 350 26.93 -2.60 -11.87
N GLY A 351 26.21 -3.15 -12.85
CA GLY A 351 25.44 -4.39 -12.75
C GLY A 351 24.15 -4.24 -11.92
N GLU A 352 23.39 -5.34 -11.78
CA GLU A 352 22.05 -5.30 -11.16
C GLU A 352 22.07 -4.76 -9.71
N PRO A 353 21.30 -3.69 -9.39
CA PRO A 353 21.35 -3.02 -8.09
C PRO A 353 21.01 -3.90 -6.88
N LEU A 354 20.20 -4.94 -7.05
CA LEU A 354 19.82 -5.87 -5.98
C LEU A 354 20.89 -6.92 -5.65
N ARG A 355 21.93 -7.07 -6.49
CA ARG A 355 23.04 -8.00 -6.22
C ARG A 355 24.07 -7.35 -5.29
N PRO A 356 24.70 -8.07 -4.36
CA PRO A 356 25.83 -7.55 -3.59
C PRO A 356 26.98 -7.11 -4.50
N ALA A 357 27.65 -6.01 -4.19
CA ALA A 357 28.72 -5.44 -5.05
C ALA A 357 29.84 -6.45 -5.39
N ALA A 358 30.16 -7.35 -4.45
CA ALA A 358 31.16 -8.40 -4.66
C ALA A 358 30.74 -9.45 -5.72
N GLU A 359 29.44 -9.66 -5.92
CA GLU A 359 28.89 -10.60 -6.92
C GLU A 359 28.76 -9.98 -8.31
N ARG A 360 28.64 -8.64 -8.39
CA ARG A 360 28.51 -7.91 -9.67
C ARG A 360 29.77 -7.96 -10.53
N SER A 361 30.85 -8.53 -9.99
CA SER A 361 32.13 -8.71 -10.69
C SER A 361 32.40 -10.11 -11.22
N VAL A 362 31.53 -11.08 -10.94
CA VAL A 362 31.72 -12.47 -11.31
C VAL A 362 31.48 -12.65 -12.83
N PRO A 363 32.33 -13.41 -13.55
CA PRO A 363 32.08 -13.76 -14.94
C PRO A 363 30.74 -14.50 -15.12
N ASP A 364 30.01 -14.18 -16.19
CA ASP A 364 28.69 -14.73 -16.47
C ASP A 364 28.53 -14.98 -17.99
N VAL A 365 27.39 -15.52 -18.41
CA VAL A 365 27.09 -15.83 -19.81
C VAL A 365 26.72 -14.56 -20.60
N PRO A 366 27.33 -14.30 -21.77
CA PRO A 366 27.05 -13.10 -22.59
C PRO A 366 25.59 -12.93 -23.00
N VAL A 367 24.87 -14.05 -23.12
CA VAL A 367 23.45 -14.05 -23.49
C VAL A 367 22.57 -13.34 -22.45
N ARG A 368 23.03 -13.12 -21.21
CA ARG A 368 22.29 -12.33 -20.20
C ARG A 368 22.09 -10.88 -20.65
N ASP A 369 23.13 -10.22 -21.15
CA ASP A 369 23.05 -8.83 -21.62
C ASP A 369 22.18 -8.72 -22.89
N VAL A 370 22.28 -9.72 -23.77
CA VAL A 370 21.43 -9.83 -24.97
C VAL A 370 19.96 -9.91 -24.56
N VAL A 371 19.64 -10.78 -23.60
CA VAL A 371 18.28 -10.90 -23.06
C VAL A 371 17.80 -9.59 -22.41
N GLY A 372 18.66 -8.90 -21.67
CA GLY A 372 18.34 -7.60 -21.07
C GLY A 372 17.89 -6.57 -22.11
N LEU A 373 18.59 -6.48 -23.24
CA LEU A 373 18.21 -5.60 -24.35
C LEU A 373 16.93 -6.02 -25.07
N VAL A 374 16.76 -7.32 -25.31
CA VAL A 374 15.52 -7.87 -25.88
C VAL A 374 14.34 -7.49 -24.99
N ARG A 375 14.45 -7.70 -23.68
CA ARG A 375 13.43 -7.30 -22.71
C ARG A 375 13.20 -5.80 -22.75
N SER A 376 14.25 -4.98 -22.83
CA SER A 376 14.11 -3.53 -22.85
C SER A 376 13.38 -3.01 -24.10
N LEU A 377 13.56 -3.64 -25.26
CA LEU A 377 12.82 -3.32 -26.50
C LEU A 377 11.34 -3.75 -26.40
N GLU A 378 11.07 -4.94 -25.88
CA GLU A 378 9.71 -5.44 -25.62
C GLU A 378 8.99 -4.56 -24.58
N TYR A 379 9.71 -4.12 -23.55
CA TYR A 379 9.20 -3.25 -22.50
C TYR A 379 8.85 -1.87 -23.06
N ALA A 380 9.68 -1.27 -23.94
CA ALA A 380 9.37 -0.01 -24.61
C ALA A 380 8.07 -0.10 -25.43
N ALA A 381 7.87 -1.21 -26.13
CA ALA A 381 6.62 -1.48 -26.85
C ALA A 381 5.43 -1.60 -25.90
N GLY A 382 5.59 -2.30 -24.77
CA GLY A 382 4.58 -2.41 -23.73
C GLY A 382 4.20 -1.07 -23.10
N VAL A 383 5.18 -0.18 -22.88
CA VAL A 383 4.93 1.20 -22.43
C VAL A 383 4.11 1.98 -23.45
N GLY A 384 4.42 1.87 -24.74
CA GLY A 384 3.63 2.52 -25.79
C GLY A 384 2.16 2.06 -25.84
N VAL A 385 1.88 0.81 -25.46
CA VAL A 385 0.50 0.31 -25.29
C VAL A 385 -0.14 0.88 -24.04
N HIS A 386 0.59 0.86 -22.92
CA HIS A 386 0.11 1.35 -21.63
C HIS A 386 -0.23 2.84 -21.67
N GLU A 387 0.59 3.66 -22.31
CA GLU A 387 0.36 5.10 -22.48
C GLU A 387 -0.69 5.43 -23.56
N GLY A 388 -1.22 4.41 -24.26
CA GLY A 388 -2.22 4.58 -25.32
C GLY A 388 -1.67 5.18 -26.62
N SER A 389 -0.34 5.27 -26.76
CA SER A 389 0.36 5.83 -27.92
C SER A 389 0.25 4.94 -29.16
N VAL A 390 0.16 3.62 -28.98
CA VAL A 390 0.03 2.63 -30.06
C VAL A 390 -0.90 1.47 -29.66
N THR A 391 -1.49 0.79 -30.63
CA THR A 391 -2.31 -0.42 -30.37
C THR A 391 -1.43 -1.64 -30.07
N PRO A 392 -1.92 -2.65 -29.32
CA PRO A 392 -1.15 -3.85 -29.01
C PRO A 392 -0.56 -4.57 -30.22
N SER A 393 -1.28 -4.63 -31.34
CA SER A 393 -0.81 -5.26 -32.58
C SER A 393 0.33 -4.49 -33.24
N VAL A 394 0.30 -3.15 -33.19
CA VAL A 394 1.37 -2.30 -33.74
C VAL A 394 2.60 -2.40 -32.86
N ALA A 395 2.43 -2.36 -31.54
CA ALA A 395 3.52 -2.52 -30.59
C ALA A 395 4.20 -3.90 -30.71
N GLU A 396 3.42 -4.97 -30.88
CA GLU A 396 3.94 -6.33 -31.08
C GLU A 396 4.72 -6.48 -32.39
N ALA A 397 4.18 -5.98 -33.50
CA ALA A 397 4.89 -6.00 -34.78
C ALA A 397 6.20 -5.20 -34.72
N TRP A 398 6.16 -4.00 -34.12
CA TRP A 398 7.34 -3.16 -33.93
C TRP A 398 8.40 -3.82 -33.04
N ALA A 399 7.98 -4.41 -31.92
CA ALA A 399 8.88 -5.12 -31.01
C ALA A 399 9.52 -6.34 -31.69
N SER A 400 8.74 -7.12 -32.43
CA SER A 400 9.25 -8.29 -33.16
C SER A 400 10.31 -7.88 -34.18
N GLU A 401 10.03 -6.86 -34.99
CA GLU A 401 10.97 -6.34 -36.00
C GLU A 401 12.25 -5.81 -35.35
N ALA A 402 12.14 -5.03 -34.28
CA ALA A 402 13.29 -4.47 -33.57
C ALA A 402 14.13 -5.56 -32.88
N VAL A 403 13.49 -6.55 -32.24
CA VAL A 403 14.18 -7.67 -31.58
C VAL A 403 14.88 -8.56 -32.59
N GLU A 404 14.25 -8.89 -33.72
CA GLU A 404 14.86 -9.68 -34.79
C GLU A 404 16.08 -8.97 -35.37
N ALA A 405 15.96 -7.67 -35.68
CA ALA A 405 17.07 -6.88 -36.20
C ALA A 405 18.22 -6.76 -35.21
N PHE A 406 17.94 -6.58 -33.91
CA PHE A 406 18.95 -6.58 -32.85
C PHE A 406 19.71 -7.91 -32.78
N LEU A 407 18.99 -9.04 -32.81
CA LEU A 407 19.60 -10.36 -32.73
C LEU A 407 20.40 -10.72 -34.00
N GLU A 408 19.93 -10.30 -35.17
CA GLU A 408 20.67 -10.44 -36.44
C GLU A 408 21.97 -9.63 -36.38
N GLY A 409 21.90 -8.36 -36.00
CA GLY A 409 23.07 -7.50 -35.84
C GLY A 409 24.09 -8.03 -34.82
N TYR A 410 23.61 -8.53 -33.68
CA TYR A 410 24.47 -9.17 -32.68
C TYR A 410 25.12 -10.44 -33.23
N SER A 411 24.34 -11.31 -33.89
CA SER A 411 24.83 -12.59 -34.39
C SER A 411 25.85 -12.45 -35.52
N ASP A 412 25.63 -11.49 -36.42
CA ASP A 412 26.53 -11.16 -37.52
C ASP A 412 27.89 -10.68 -37.01
N GLU A 413 27.91 -9.81 -36.01
CA GLU A 413 29.14 -9.25 -35.45
C GLU A 413 29.85 -10.24 -34.51
N ALA A 414 29.10 -10.97 -33.67
CA ALA A 414 29.67 -11.95 -32.74
C ALA A 414 30.12 -13.26 -33.44
N GLY A 415 29.62 -13.53 -34.65
CA GLY A 415 29.85 -14.78 -35.36
C GLY A 415 29.15 -15.99 -34.72
N THR A 416 28.16 -15.76 -33.85
CA THR A 416 27.39 -16.80 -33.14
C THR A 416 25.90 -16.48 -33.16
N THR A 417 25.07 -17.45 -33.54
CA THR A 417 23.61 -17.29 -33.55
C THR A 417 23.04 -17.38 -32.14
N VAL A 418 22.15 -16.45 -31.78
CA VAL A 418 21.38 -16.49 -30.53
C VAL A 418 20.06 -17.23 -30.74
N ASP A 419 19.90 -18.40 -30.11
CA ASP A 419 18.68 -19.19 -30.17
C ASP A 419 17.70 -18.81 -29.03
N ARG A 420 16.60 -18.13 -29.39
CA ARG A 420 15.52 -17.74 -28.46
C ARG A 420 14.75 -18.92 -27.90
N ALA A 421 14.73 -20.06 -28.58
CA ALA A 421 14.04 -21.27 -28.12
C ALA A 421 14.89 -22.04 -27.08
N SER A 422 16.20 -21.77 -27.01
CA SER A 422 17.09 -22.41 -26.06
C SER A 422 16.62 -22.21 -24.62
N VAL A 423 16.78 -23.26 -23.80
CA VAL A 423 16.41 -23.24 -22.37
C VAL A 423 17.09 -22.07 -21.64
N LEU A 424 18.37 -21.83 -21.93
CA LEU A 424 19.15 -20.76 -21.31
C LEU A 424 18.57 -19.37 -21.61
N PHE A 425 18.20 -19.10 -22.86
CA PHE A 425 17.60 -17.83 -23.24
C PHE A 425 16.24 -17.64 -22.56
N ARG A 426 15.35 -18.65 -22.63
CA ARG A 426 14.01 -18.58 -22.02
C ARG A 426 14.07 -18.36 -20.51
N ALA A 427 15.00 -19.04 -19.82
CA ALA A 427 15.17 -18.91 -18.38
C ALA A 427 15.71 -17.53 -17.98
N LEU A 428 16.72 -17.00 -18.68
CA LEU A 428 17.23 -15.65 -18.41
C LEU A 428 16.20 -14.58 -18.75
N TRP A 429 15.42 -14.78 -19.82
CA TRP A 429 14.32 -13.88 -20.20
C TRP A 429 13.29 -13.83 -19.09
N LEU A 430 12.92 -14.99 -18.53
CA LEU A 430 11.97 -15.10 -17.43
C LEU A 430 12.52 -14.51 -16.12
N ASP A 431 13.80 -14.75 -15.79
CA ASP A 431 14.51 -14.15 -14.65
C ASP A 431 14.40 -12.61 -14.70
N LYS A 432 14.77 -12.01 -15.84
CA LYS A 432 14.65 -10.56 -16.05
C LYS A 432 13.20 -10.08 -16.02
N ALA A 433 12.29 -10.85 -16.62
CA ALA A 433 10.89 -10.47 -16.70
C ALA A 433 10.19 -10.43 -15.34
N LEU A 434 10.40 -11.45 -14.52
CA LEU A 434 9.84 -11.50 -13.17
C LEU A 434 10.49 -10.46 -12.27
N TYR A 435 11.80 -10.21 -12.44
CA TYR A 435 12.48 -9.11 -11.76
C TYR A 435 11.81 -7.76 -12.05
N GLU A 436 11.48 -7.46 -13.31
CA GLU A 436 10.76 -6.24 -13.69
C GLU A 436 9.38 -6.15 -13.02
N VAL A 437 8.63 -7.26 -12.96
CA VAL A 437 7.34 -7.28 -12.24
C VAL A 437 7.54 -6.95 -10.76
N VAL A 438 8.51 -7.58 -10.09
CA VAL A 438 8.82 -7.30 -8.68
C VAL A 438 9.26 -5.85 -8.49
N TYR A 439 10.06 -5.32 -9.41
CA TYR A 439 10.52 -3.94 -9.36
C TYR A 439 9.36 -2.95 -9.51
N GLU A 440 8.47 -3.13 -10.48
CA GLU A 440 7.33 -2.23 -10.68
C GLU A 440 6.29 -2.37 -9.57
N LEU A 441 6.04 -3.57 -9.05
CA LEU A 441 5.21 -3.77 -7.85
C LEU A 441 5.70 -2.95 -6.65
N ARG A 442 7.02 -2.79 -6.50
CA ARG A 442 7.62 -2.06 -5.37
C ARG A 442 7.72 -0.56 -5.59
N ASN A 443 7.88 -0.11 -6.83
CA ASN A 443 8.27 1.28 -7.12
C ASN A 443 7.25 2.06 -7.96
N ARG A 444 6.50 1.40 -8.86
CA ARG A 444 5.51 2.04 -9.75
C ARG A 444 4.34 1.06 -10.04
N PRO A 445 3.44 0.82 -9.07
CA PRO A 445 2.37 -0.16 -9.21
C PRO A 445 1.49 0.04 -10.45
N ASP A 446 1.27 1.29 -10.86
CA ASP A 446 0.48 1.62 -12.06
C ASP A 446 1.09 1.08 -13.36
N TRP A 447 2.39 0.78 -13.38
CA TRP A 447 3.13 0.31 -14.55
C TRP A 447 3.25 -1.22 -14.60
N VAL A 448 2.76 -1.94 -13.57
CA VAL A 448 2.97 -3.38 -13.41
C VAL A 448 2.40 -4.23 -14.56
N ASP A 449 1.33 -3.75 -15.21
CA ASP A 449 0.69 -4.45 -16.32
C ASP A 449 1.61 -4.62 -17.55
N VAL A 450 2.59 -3.73 -17.71
CA VAL A 450 3.57 -3.76 -18.81
C VAL A 450 4.40 -5.05 -18.76
N PRO A 451 5.18 -5.33 -17.70
CA PRO A 451 5.93 -6.59 -17.61
C PRO A 451 5.04 -7.81 -17.39
N VAL A 452 3.90 -7.69 -16.68
CA VAL A 452 2.96 -8.81 -16.46
C VAL A 452 2.40 -9.35 -17.77
N SER A 453 2.01 -8.48 -18.69
CA SER A 453 1.46 -8.88 -19.99
C SER A 453 2.46 -9.65 -20.84
N ALA A 454 3.74 -9.27 -20.78
CA ALA A 454 4.83 -9.99 -21.46
C ALA A 454 5.02 -11.40 -20.87
N VAL A 455 5.08 -11.52 -19.54
CA VAL A 455 5.27 -12.81 -18.85
C VAL A 455 4.11 -13.75 -19.16
N ARG A 456 2.86 -13.25 -19.10
CA ARG A 456 1.65 -14.03 -19.44
C ARG A 456 1.69 -14.56 -20.87
N ARG A 457 2.16 -13.75 -21.83
CA ARG A 457 2.24 -14.15 -23.25
C ARG A 457 3.25 -15.28 -23.45
N MET A 458 4.43 -15.15 -22.84
CA MET A 458 5.49 -16.16 -22.90
C MET A 458 5.04 -17.51 -22.31
N LEU A 459 4.42 -17.48 -21.11
CA LEU A 459 3.98 -18.70 -20.43
C LEU A 459 2.78 -19.36 -21.13
N LYS A 460 1.86 -18.58 -21.72
CA LYS A 460 0.75 -19.11 -22.53
C LYS A 460 1.21 -19.72 -23.86
N GLY A 461 2.24 -19.15 -24.49
CA GLY A 461 2.79 -19.66 -25.76
C GLY A 461 3.40 -21.06 -25.63
N GLY A 462 3.98 -21.40 -24.48
CA GLY A 462 4.51 -22.75 -24.20
C GLY A 462 3.42 -23.83 -24.18
N ARG A 463 2.21 -23.48 -23.75
CA ARG A 463 1.06 -24.38 -23.64
C ARG A 463 0.48 -24.79 -25.01
N ALA A 464 0.50 -23.88 -25.98
CA ALA A 464 0.07 -24.17 -27.36
C ALA A 464 1.06 -25.07 -28.12
N ALA A 465 2.36 -24.99 -27.80
CA ALA A 465 3.39 -25.84 -28.40
C ALA A 465 3.38 -27.28 -27.84
N GLU A 466 3.02 -27.47 -26.56
CA GLU A 466 2.81 -28.80 -25.96
C GLU A 466 1.55 -29.49 -26.51
N GLU A 467 0.44 -28.77 -26.72
CA GLU A 467 -0.78 -29.31 -27.31
C GLU A 467 -0.61 -29.72 -28.79
N GLN A 468 0.24 -29.03 -29.56
CA GLN A 468 0.60 -29.43 -30.93
C GLN A 468 1.58 -30.62 -31.02
N SER A 469 2.24 -30.99 -29.93
CA SER A 469 3.23 -32.09 -29.92
C SER A 469 2.63 -33.49 -29.67
N VAL A 470 1.32 -33.57 -29.38
CA VAL A 470 0.62 -34.82 -29.03
C VAL A 470 -0.18 -35.42 -30.21
N GLU A 471 -0.42 -34.68 -31.29
CA GLU A 471 -1.07 -35.22 -32.49
C GLU A 471 -0.15 -35.16 -33.70
N GLU A 472 0.57 -36.26 -33.97
CA GLU A 472 0.69 -36.78 -35.35
C GLU A 472 1.36 -38.16 -35.41
N LYS A 473 0.61 -39.13 -35.97
CA LYS A 473 1.11 -40.15 -36.91
C LYS A 473 -0.07 -40.94 -37.53
N PRO A 474 0.08 -41.47 -38.77
CA PRO A 474 -0.21 -40.74 -40.01
C PRO A 474 -1.14 -41.54 -40.95
N ASP A 475 -1.65 -40.91 -42.01
CA ASP A 475 -1.88 -41.53 -43.33
C ASP A 475 -2.15 -40.40 -44.35
N GLN A 476 -1.16 -40.05 -45.18
CA GLN A 476 -0.89 -40.57 -46.54
C GLN A 476 -1.65 -39.83 -47.65
N GLU A 477 -0.85 -39.17 -48.50
CA GLU A 477 -0.98 -39.03 -49.98
C GLU A 477 -2.30 -38.44 -50.52
N GLU A 478 -2.34 -37.42 -51.38
CA GLU A 478 -1.53 -37.17 -52.56
C GLU A 478 -1.87 -35.78 -53.16
N ALA A 479 -0.97 -35.30 -54.02
CA ALA A 479 -0.94 -33.98 -54.64
C ALA A 479 -1.92 -33.77 -55.82
N HIS A 480 -2.28 -32.51 -56.07
CA HIS A 480 -2.05 -31.75 -57.32
C HIS A 480 -2.98 -30.52 -57.35
N GLN A 481 -2.44 -29.30 -57.29
CA GLN A 481 -1.95 -28.46 -58.40
C GLN A 481 -3.04 -27.85 -59.31
N GLU A 482 -3.11 -26.51 -59.19
CA GLU A 482 -3.21 -25.48 -60.24
C GLU A 482 -4.26 -25.58 -61.36
N GLY A 483 -4.98 -24.46 -61.57
CA GLY A 483 -5.63 -24.21 -62.85
C GLY A 483 -6.63 -23.05 -62.87
N ILE A 484 -6.10 -21.84 -63.06
CA ILE A 484 -6.81 -20.62 -63.45
C ILE A 484 -7.47 -20.78 -64.82
N VAL A 485 -8.73 -20.35 -65.01
CA VAL A 485 -9.23 -19.77 -66.29
C VAL A 485 -10.36 -18.77 -66.02
N GLU A 486 -10.27 -17.59 -66.65
CA GLU A 486 -11.25 -16.50 -66.74
C GLU A 486 -12.42 -16.79 -67.73
N GLU A 487 -13.34 -15.83 -67.78
CA GLU A 487 -14.19 -15.39 -68.92
C GLU A 487 -15.72 -15.66 -68.92
N THR A 488 -16.43 -14.60 -68.50
CA THR A 488 -17.40 -13.78 -69.27
C THR A 488 -18.68 -14.35 -69.95
N THR A 489 -19.79 -13.73 -69.51
CA THR A 489 -20.91 -13.13 -70.28
C THR A 489 -22.13 -13.92 -70.82
N ALA A 490 -23.28 -13.28 -70.57
CA ALA A 490 -24.52 -13.15 -71.36
C ALA A 490 -25.69 -14.15 -71.16
N GLY A 491 -26.88 -13.60 -70.83
CA GLY A 491 -28.21 -14.21 -71.10
C GLY A 491 -28.57 -14.12 -72.59
N PRO A 492 -29.76 -14.61 -73.09
CA PRO A 492 -31.12 -14.34 -72.56
C PRO A 492 -32.20 -15.48 -72.71
N GLN A 493 -33.39 -15.27 -72.09
CA GLN A 493 -34.80 -15.67 -72.44
C GLN A 493 -35.14 -17.13 -72.91
N GLU A 494 -36.27 -17.82 -72.67
CA GLU A 494 -37.69 -17.49 -72.40
C GLU A 494 -38.55 -18.77 -72.11
N THR A 495 -39.77 -18.60 -71.55
CA THR A 495 -40.96 -19.51 -71.48
C THR A 495 -40.92 -20.74 -70.52
N GLY A 496 -41.95 -21.18 -69.78
CA GLY A 496 -43.35 -20.82 -69.53
C GLY A 496 -44.19 -22.05 -69.07
N LYS A 497 -45.08 -21.86 -68.06
CA LYS A 497 -46.28 -22.67 -67.64
C LYS A 497 -46.19 -23.81 -66.58
N ALA A 498 -46.68 -23.49 -65.37
CA ALA A 498 -47.73 -24.09 -64.48
C ALA A 498 -48.35 -25.48 -64.82
N PRO A 499 -48.90 -26.28 -63.86
CA PRO A 499 -49.78 -25.80 -62.76
C PRO A 499 -49.72 -26.50 -61.38
N ALA A 500 -50.39 -25.86 -60.42
CA ALA A 500 -50.72 -26.32 -59.05
C ALA A 500 -52.23 -26.57 -58.89
N ALA A 501 -52.59 -27.50 -58.01
CA ALA A 501 -53.89 -27.75 -57.34
C ALA A 501 -53.62 -28.86 -56.27
N GLU A 502 -54.23 -29.00 -55.10
CA GLU A 502 -55.42 -28.41 -54.45
C GLU A 502 -55.50 -28.91 -52.98
N ALA A 503 -56.44 -28.32 -52.22
CA ALA A 503 -57.11 -28.76 -50.97
C ALA A 503 -56.54 -28.24 -49.63
N ALA A 504 -57.31 -27.79 -48.65
CA ALA A 504 -58.68 -27.26 -48.51
C ALA A 504 -58.82 -26.80 -47.04
N HIS A 505 -59.50 -25.68 -46.79
CA HIS A 505 -59.78 -25.12 -45.46
C HIS A 505 -60.89 -25.87 -44.68
N SER A 506 -60.82 -25.84 -43.34
CA SER A 506 -61.99 -25.80 -42.46
C SER A 506 -61.73 -24.94 -41.21
N GLU A 507 -62.67 -24.05 -40.92
CA GLU A 507 -62.67 -22.98 -39.91
C GLU A 507 -63.03 -23.43 -38.48
N GLY A 508 -62.64 -22.60 -37.50
CA GLY A 508 -63.22 -22.50 -36.14
C GLY A 508 -62.12 -22.33 -35.06
N ALA A 509 -62.00 -21.25 -34.29
CA ALA A 509 -62.89 -20.14 -33.97
C ALA A 509 -62.07 -18.84 -33.79
N ALA A 510 -62.66 -17.72 -34.20
CA ALA A 510 -62.10 -16.38 -34.11
C ALA A 510 -61.95 -15.92 -32.66
N GLY A 511 -60.71 -15.75 -32.21
CA GLY A 511 -60.34 -14.73 -31.23
C GLY A 511 -60.13 -13.42 -31.96
N THR A 512 -60.52 -12.31 -31.33
CA THR A 512 -60.24 -10.93 -31.74
C THR A 512 -58.78 -10.81 -32.25
N PRO A 513 -58.47 -10.05 -33.32
CA PRO A 513 -57.07 -9.77 -33.64
C PRO A 513 -56.43 -9.14 -32.40
N PRO A 514 -55.23 -9.59 -31.97
CA PRO A 514 -54.53 -8.96 -30.86
C PRO A 514 -54.45 -7.46 -31.15
N GLY A 515 -54.82 -6.62 -30.18
CA GLY A 515 -54.74 -5.18 -30.34
C GLY A 515 -53.34 -4.73 -30.79
N ASP A 516 -53.29 -3.66 -31.59
CA ASP A 516 -52.00 -3.04 -31.95
C ASP A 516 -51.22 -2.72 -30.67
N PRO A 517 -49.89 -2.98 -30.63
CA PRO A 517 -49.07 -2.65 -29.47
C PRO A 517 -49.20 -1.17 -29.08
N ILE A 518 -49.16 -0.87 -27.78
CA ILE A 518 -49.17 0.51 -27.29
C ILE A 518 -48.03 1.29 -27.97
N PRO A 519 -48.29 2.36 -28.75
CA PRO A 519 -47.25 3.02 -29.53
C PRO A 519 -46.24 3.76 -28.65
N VAL A 520 -44.97 3.74 -29.05
CA VAL A 520 -43.86 4.45 -28.40
C VAL A 520 -43.10 5.24 -29.46
N ASP A 521 -42.70 6.46 -29.12
CA ASP A 521 -41.91 7.31 -30.02
C ASP A 521 -40.56 6.67 -30.35
N THR A 522 -40.12 6.74 -31.61
CA THR A 522 -38.85 6.15 -32.07
C THR A 522 -37.63 6.70 -31.31
N GLU A 523 -37.62 7.97 -30.89
CA GLU A 523 -36.52 8.54 -30.09
C GLU A 523 -36.47 7.92 -28.69
N ILE A 524 -37.64 7.62 -28.10
CA ILE A 524 -37.71 6.91 -26.82
C ILE A 524 -37.23 5.47 -26.99
N LEU A 525 -37.67 4.77 -28.05
CA LEU A 525 -37.18 3.42 -28.37
C LEU A 525 -35.66 3.41 -28.57
N GLN A 526 -35.10 4.41 -29.25
CA GLN A 526 -33.65 4.57 -29.38
C GLN A 526 -32.99 4.72 -28.01
N ALA A 527 -33.45 5.67 -27.18
CA ALA A 527 -32.88 5.91 -25.85
C ALA A 527 -32.97 4.70 -24.92
N VAL A 528 -34.06 3.93 -24.98
CA VAL A 528 -34.24 2.67 -24.24
C VAL A 528 -33.29 1.60 -24.77
N SER A 529 -33.22 1.41 -26.09
CA SER A 529 -32.34 0.42 -26.70
C SER A 529 -30.86 0.67 -26.39
N GLU A 530 -30.47 1.93 -26.25
CA GLU A 530 -29.13 2.34 -25.88
C GLU A 530 -28.88 2.28 -24.37
N GLY A 531 -29.91 2.17 -23.53
CA GLY A 531 -29.81 2.22 -22.06
C GLY A 531 -29.62 3.63 -21.49
N ARG A 532 -30.09 4.68 -22.18
CA ARG A 532 -30.02 6.10 -21.78
C ARG A 532 -31.34 6.65 -21.22
N TYR A 533 -32.42 5.88 -21.26
CA TYR A 533 -33.73 6.32 -20.79
C TYR A 533 -33.91 6.07 -19.30
N TYR A 534 -34.29 7.10 -18.54
CA TYR A 534 -34.40 7.08 -17.07
C TYR A 534 -35.53 6.19 -16.51
N GLN A 535 -36.51 5.80 -17.34
CA GLN A 535 -37.64 4.95 -16.96
C GLN A 535 -37.82 3.79 -17.95
N PRO A 536 -36.87 2.84 -18.05
CA PRO A 536 -36.95 1.74 -19.01
C PRO A 536 -38.20 0.87 -18.79
N HIS A 537 -38.67 0.75 -17.54
CA HIS A 537 -39.90 0.04 -17.17
C HIS A 537 -41.18 0.69 -17.71
N ALA A 538 -41.15 1.93 -18.21
CA ALA A 538 -42.29 2.55 -18.87
C ALA A 538 -42.45 2.11 -20.34
N VAL A 539 -41.44 1.40 -20.87
CA VAL A 539 -41.40 0.93 -22.27
C VAL A 539 -41.23 -0.58 -22.31
N LEU A 540 -40.23 -1.11 -21.62
CA LEU A 540 -39.96 -2.54 -21.47
C LEU A 540 -40.87 -3.16 -20.41
N GLY A 541 -41.01 -4.49 -20.44
CA GLY A 541 -41.93 -5.24 -19.60
C GLY A 541 -43.35 -5.29 -20.19
N ALA A 542 -44.32 -5.59 -19.34
CA ALA A 542 -45.72 -5.75 -19.71
C ALA A 542 -46.57 -4.53 -19.34
N HIS A 543 -47.33 -4.03 -20.31
CA HIS A 543 -48.13 -2.81 -20.22
C HIS A 543 -49.58 -3.08 -20.61
N LEU A 544 -50.51 -2.78 -19.71
CA LEU A 544 -51.94 -2.94 -19.95
C LEU A 544 -52.50 -1.72 -20.71
N ASP A 545 -53.16 -1.95 -21.84
CA ASP A 545 -53.87 -0.89 -22.56
C ASP A 545 -55.27 -0.60 -21.97
N HIS A 546 -55.97 0.39 -22.52
CA HIS A 546 -57.31 0.77 -22.10
C HIS A 546 -58.42 -0.19 -22.56
N HIS A 547 -58.09 -1.14 -23.44
CA HIS A 547 -58.96 -2.21 -23.94
C HIS A 547 -58.76 -3.53 -23.18
N GLY A 548 -57.75 -3.61 -22.31
CA GLY A 548 -57.40 -4.76 -21.50
C GLY A 548 -56.33 -5.67 -22.13
N HIS A 549 -55.79 -5.37 -23.32
CA HIS A 549 -54.69 -6.14 -23.89
C HIS A 549 -53.37 -5.80 -23.20
N VAL A 550 -52.43 -6.73 -23.23
CA VAL A 550 -51.11 -6.56 -22.61
C VAL A 550 -50.05 -6.49 -23.71
N THR A 551 -49.44 -5.33 -23.89
CA THR A 551 -48.23 -5.19 -24.73
C THR A 551 -47.01 -5.62 -23.93
N VAL A 552 -46.22 -6.56 -24.44
CA VAL A 552 -44.92 -6.94 -23.86
C VAL A 552 -43.81 -6.43 -24.75
N ARG A 553 -42.84 -5.73 -24.17
CA ARG A 553 -41.59 -5.32 -24.83
C ARG A 553 -40.38 -5.82 -24.09
N THR A 554 -39.39 -6.32 -24.81
CA THR A 554 -38.11 -6.75 -24.22
C THR A 554 -36.92 -6.41 -25.10
N LEU A 555 -35.77 -6.14 -24.50
CA LEU A 555 -34.53 -5.85 -25.20
C LEU A 555 -33.69 -7.13 -25.31
N ARG A 556 -33.55 -7.66 -26.53
CA ARG A 556 -32.76 -8.85 -26.88
C ARG A 556 -32.02 -8.58 -28.20
N ARG A 557 -30.88 -7.91 -28.10
CA ARG A 557 -30.02 -7.59 -29.25
C ARG A 557 -29.46 -8.87 -29.85
N LEU A 558 -29.42 -8.97 -31.18
CA LEU A 558 -28.90 -10.14 -31.90
C LEU A 558 -29.71 -11.44 -31.69
N ALA A 559 -30.86 -11.40 -31.03
CA ALA A 559 -31.75 -12.57 -31.00
C ALA A 559 -32.30 -12.85 -32.40
N GLU A 560 -32.42 -14.14 -32.75
CA GLU A 560 -33.07 -14.59 -33.97
C GLU A 560 -34.60 -14.61 -33.81
N SER A 561 -35.08 -15.03 -32.64
CA SER A 561 -36.49 -15.02 -32.29
C SER A 561 -36.69 -14.82 -30.79
N VAL A 562 -37.82 -14.20 -30.44
CA VAL A 562 -38.24 -13.99 -29.06
C VAL A 562 -39.71 -14.38 -28.93
N VAL A 563 -40.01 -15.23 -27.96
CA VAL A 563 -41.37 -15.73 -27.70
C VAL A 563 -41.73 -15.49 -26.24
N VAL A 564 -42.88 -14.89 -25.99
CA VAL A 564 -43.47 -14.81 -24.64
C VAL A 564 -44.20 -16.10 -24.35
N VAL A 565 -43.87 -16.73 -23.21
CA VAL A 565 -44.47 -17.98 -22.72
C VAL A 565 -45.28 -17.68 -21.47
N THR A 566 -46.59 -17.94 -21.50
CA THR A 566 -47.51 -17.81 -20.35
C THR A 566 -48.02 -19.19 -19.93
N GLY A 567 -48.78 -19.26 -18.83
CA GLY A 567 -49.48 -20.49 -18.44
C GLY A 567 -50.56 -20.95 -19.44
N SER A 568 -51.02 -20.04 -20.31
CA SER A 568 -52.10 -20.28 -21.29
C SER A 568 -51.63 -20.45 -22.73
N GLY A 569 -50.38 -20.09 -23.06
CA GLY A 569 -49.90 -20.20 -24.44
C GLY A 569 -48.55 -19.54 -24.70
N ARG A 570 -48.24 -19.39 -25.99
CA ARG A 570 -46.99 -18.82 -26.50
C ARG A 570 -47.31 -17.78 -27.56
N VAL A 571 -46.65 -16.62 -27.51
CA VAL A 571 -46.84 -15.52 -28.45
C VAL A 571 -45.47 -15.07 -28.98
N GLU A 572 -45.28 -15.16 -30.29
CA GLU A 572 -44.06 -14.70 -30.96
C GLU A 572 -44.03 -13.18 -31.02
N LEU A 573 -42.89 -12.59 -30.67
CA LEU A 573 -42.67 -11.14 -30.73
C LEU A 573 -42.08 -10.77 -32.10
N SER A 574 -42.44 -9.59 -32.59
CA SER A 574 -41.78 -8.98 -33.75
C SER A 574 -40.70 -8.00 -33.30
N HIS A 575 -39.63 -7.90 -34.09
CA HIS A 575 -38.61 -6.87 -33.88
C HIS A 575 -39.21 -5.49 -34.17
N GLU A 576 -39.06 -4.57 -33.23
CA GLU A 576 -39.58 -3.20 -33.32
C GLU A 576 -38.47 -2.21 -33.63
N HIS A 577 -37.38 -2.20 -32.83
CA HIS A 577 -36.31 -1.20 -32.96
C HIS A 577 -35.03 -1.60 -32.23
N ASN A 578 -33.86 -1.64 -32.89
CA ASN A 578 -32.54 -1.84 -32.26
C ASN A 578 -32.45 -2.94 -31.18
N GLY A 579 -33.12 -4.07 -31.41
CA GLY A 579 -33.14 -5.22 -30.52
C GLY A 579 -34.28 -5.20 -29.50
N ILE A 580 -35.14 -4.19 -29.52
CA ILE A 580 -36.44 -4.21 -28.83
C ILE A 580 -37.40 -5.08 -29.65
N TRP A 581 -38.03 -6.03 -28.98
CA TRP A 581 -39.04 -6.93 -29.51
C TRP A 581 -40.39 -6.64 -28.83
N VAL A 582 -41.48 -6.71 -29.59
CA VAL A 582 -42.84 -6.36 -29.13
C VAL A 582 -43.88 -7.39 -29.54
N GLY A 583 -44.91 -7.54 -28.73
CA GLY A 583 -46.08 -8.36 -29.04
C GLY A 583 -47.22 -8.12 -28.06
N THR A 584 -48.43 -8.50 -28.46
CA THR A 584 -49.65 -8.28 -27.66
C THR A 584 -50.22 -9.62 -27.18
N LEU A 585 -50.51 -9.71 -25.90
CA LEU A 585 -51.18 -10.84 -25.26
C LEU A 585 -52.65 -10.51 -24.99
N GLU A 586 -53.51 -11.51 -25.15
CA GLU A 586 -54.87 -11.47 -24.63
C GLU A 586 -54.85 -11.67 -23.11
N PRO A 587 -55.58 -10.87 -22.33
CA PRO A 587 -55.59 -11.00 -20.87
C PRO A 587 -56.29 -12.29 -20.44
N GLU A 588 -55.65 -13.11 -19.61
CA GLU A 588 -56.30 -14.28 -18.99
C GLU A 588 -57.43 -13.87 -18.03
N ARG A 589 -57.32 -12.68 -17.44
CA ARG A 589 -58.33 -12.03 -16.60
C ARG A 589 -58.39 -10.54 -16.95
N PRO A 590 -59.58 -9.94 -17.11
CA PRO A 590 -59.70 -8.53 -17.44
C PRO A 590 -58.91 -7.64 -16.46
N GLY A 591 -58.03 -6.80 -17.00
CA GLY A 591 -57.23 -5.86 -16.21
C GLY A 591 -56.02 -6.45 -15.49
N HIS A 592 -55.61 -7.69 -15.80
CA HIS A 592 -54.48 -8.35 -15.17
C HIS A 592 -53.39 -8.71 -16.18
N VAL A 593 -52.14 -8.42 -15.83
CA VAL A 593 -50.96 -8.88 -16.56
C VAL A 593 -50.66 -10.33 -16.15
N PRO A 594 -50.65 -11.30 -17.09
CA PRO A 594 -50.33 -12.68 -16.75
C PRO A 594 -48.85 -12.84 -16.37
N ASP A 595 -48.55 -13.86 -15.58
CA ASP A 595 -47.17 -14.29 -15.34
C ASP A 595 -46.58 -14.87 -16.64
N TYR A 596 -45.34 -14.50 -16.98
CA TYR A 596 -44.71 -14.91 -18.23
C TYR A 596 -43.21 -15.15 -18.10
N ARG A 597 -42.66 -15.84 -19.11
CA ARG A 597 -41.22 -16.00 -19.38
C ARG A 597 -40.92 -15.62 -20.82
N LEU A 598 -39.68 -15.35 -21.11
CA LEU A 598 -39.16 -15.10 -22.45
C LEU A 598 -38.37 -16.32 -22.88
N GLU A 599 -38.77 -16.94 -23.97
CA GLU A 599 -37.93 -17.89 -24.69
C GLU A 599 -37.19 -17.14 -25.80
N VAL A 600 -35.86 -17.11 -25.72
CA VAL A 600 -35.00 -16.34 -26.62
C VAL A 600 -34.06 -17.30 -27.34
N VAL A 601 -33.96 -17.15 -28.66
CA VAL A 601 -33.02 -17.90 -29.49
C VAL A 601 -31.96 -16.93 -30.02
N TYR A 602 -30.70 -17.21 -29.73
CA TYR A 602 -29.53 -16.56 -30.32
C TYR A 602 -28.88 -17.54 -31.31
N ASP A 603 -27.68 -18.03 -31.01
CA ASP A 603 -27.06 -19.16 -31.71
C ASP A 603 -27.14 -20.41 -30.82
N GLY A 604 -27.92 -21.42 -31.24
CA GLY A 604 -28.12 -22.68 -30.50
C GLY A 604 -29.51 -22.89 -29.91
N ALA A 605 -29.58 -23.53 -28.73
CA ALA A 605 -30.84 -23.95 -28.12
C ALA A 605 -31.63 -22.77 -27.52
N PRO A 606 -32.99 -22.81 -27.55
CA PRO A 606 -33.81 -21.77 -26.92
C PRO A 606 -33.54 -21.64 -25.42
N GLN A 607 -33.35 -20.42 -24.94
CA GLN A 607 -33.14 -20.10 -23.54
C GLN A 607 -34.41 -19.52 -22.93
N LEU A 608 -34.94 -20.19 -21.90
CA LEU A 608 -36.07 -19.69 -21.13
C LEU A 608 -35.56 -18.82 -19.98
N THR A 609 -35.90 -17.54 -19.98
CA THR A 609 -35.48 -16.56 -18.97
C THR A 609 -36.68 -15.72 -18.49
N ASP A 610 -36.54 -15.06 -17.35
CA ASP A 610 -37.52 -14.08 -16.87
C ASP A 610 -37.14 -12.67 -17.40
N ASP A 611 -38.07 -11.72 -17.29
CA ASP A 611 -37.92 -10.35 -17.77
C ASP A 611 -37.71 -9.38 -16.60
N ALA A 612 -36.52 -8.79 -16.52
CA ALA A 612 -36.16 -7.82 -15.48
C ALA A 612 -37.17 -6.67 -15.36
N TYR A 613 -37.78 -6.25 -16.48
CA TYR A 613 -38.60 -5.05 -16.54
C TYR A 613 -40.07 -5.26 -16.19
N ARG A 614 -40.49 -6.49 -15.84
CA ARG A 614 -41.86 -6.76 -15.37
C ARG A 614 -42.05 -6.61 -13.85
N PHE A 615 -40.96 -6.46 -13.10
CA PHE A 615 -40.99 -6.41 -11.65
C PHE A 615 -41.30 -5.00 -11.13
N LEU A 616 -42.12 -4.93 -10.07
CA LEU A 616 -42.37 -3.68 -9.33
C LEU A 616 -41.11 -3.21 -8.58
N PRO A 617 -41.04 -1.92 -8.17
CA PRO A 617 -39.95 -1.40 -7.34
C PRO A 617 -39.65 -2.29 -6.14
N THR A 618 -38.37 -2.61 -5.93
CA THR A 618 -37.93 -3.43 -4.79
C THR A 618 -37.79 -2.64 -3.49
N LEU A 619 -37.88 -1.30 -3.54
CA LEU A 619 -37.90 -0.39 -2.39
C LEU A 619 -39.31 0.12 -2.12
N GLY A 620 -39.69 0.18 -0.84
CA GLY A 620 -40.99 0.71 -0.41
C GLY A 620 -41.00 2.22 -0.22
N GLU A 621 -42.19 2.80 -0.09
CA GLU A 621 -42.36 4.25 0.15
C GLU A 621 -41.73 4.71 1.48
N ILE A 622 -41.73 3.85 2.51
CA ILE A 622 -41.15 4.15 3.82
C ILE A 622 -39.63 4.24 3.72
N ASP A 623 -38.98 3.30 3.01
CA ASP A 623 -37.53 3.31 2.83
C ASP A 623 -37.11 4.60 2.11
N MET A 624 -37.79 4.94 1.02
CA MET A 624 -37.53 6.16 0.26
C MET A 624 -37.74 7.43 1.11
N HIS A 625 -38.76 7.45 1.98
CA HIS A 625 -39.01 8.56 2.88
C HIS A 625 -37.90 8.73 3.93
N LEU A 626 -37.49 7.64 4.59
CA LEU A 626 -36.43 7.69 5.61
C LEU A 626 -35.06 8.02 5.01
N ILE A 627 -34.77 7.56 3.79
CA ILE A 627 -33.54 7.93 3.06
C ILE A 627 -33.53 9.43 2.77
N ALA A 628 -34.64 9.99 2.27
CA ALA A 628 -34.75 11.43 1.99
C ALA A 628 -34.68 12.31 3.26
N GLU A 629 -35.07 11.78 4.43
CA GLU A 629 -34.87 12.46 5.71
C GLU A 629 -33.45 12.30 6.27
N GLY A 630 -32.66 11.36 5.74
CA GLY A 630 -31.34 11.02 6.26
C GLY A 630 -31.38 10.30 7.61
N ARG A 631 -32.40 9.45 7.83
CA ARG A 631 -32.67 8.80 9.14
C ARG A 631 -32.94 7.29 9.04
N HIS A 632 -32.52 6.67 7.95
CA HIS A 632 -32.69 5.24 7.74
C HIS A 632 -31.60 4.45 8.47
N GLU A 633 -31.84 4.09 9.74
CA GLU A 633 -30.87 3.43 10.64
C GLU A 633 -30.36 2.07 10.08
N THR A 634 -31.10 1.39 9.20
CA THR A 634 -30.67 0.14 8.53
C THR A 634 -30.48 0.31 7.02
N LEU A 635 -29.87 1.42 6.57
CA LEU A 635 -29.77 1.79 5.14
C LEU A 635 -29.29 0.64 4.24
N TRP A 636 -28.37 -0.19 4.74
CA TRP A 636 -27.81 -1.35 4.05
C TRP A 636 -28.83 -2.44 3.73
N THR A 637 -30.05 -2.40 4.26
CA THR A 637 -31.13 -3.34 3.88
C THR A 637 -31.95 -2.85 2.69
N ALA A 638 -31.82 -1.56 2.34
CA ALA A 638 -32.58 -0.91 1.26
C ALA A 638 -31.72 -0.67 0.01
N LEU A 639 -30.50 -0.14 0.18
CA LEU A 639 -29.57 0.16 -0.92
C LEU A 639 -28.53 -0.95 -1.12
N GLY A 640 -27.91 -0.97 -2.30
CA GLY A 640 -26.92 -1.95 -2.74
C GLY A 640 -27.52 -3.17 -3.45
N ALA A 641 -26.77 -4.27 -3.50
CA ALA A 641 -27.18 -5.53 -4.11
C ALA A 641 -27.74 -6.54 -3.09
N HIS A 642 -28.96 -7.05 -3.34
CA HIS A 642 -29.63 -8.03 -2.47
C HIS A 642 -30.20 -9.20 -3.27
N VAL A 643 -29.90 -10.42 -2.85
CA VAL A 643 -30.57 -11.61 -3.38
C VAL A 643 -32.04 -11.58 -2.94
N ARG A 644 -32.97 -11.66 -3.91
CA ARG A 644 -34.42 -11.71 -3.66
C ARG A 644 -35.03 -12.94 -4.32
N ARG A 645 -36.09 -13.44 -3.68
CA ARG A 645 -36.84 -14.61 -4.12
C ARG A 645 -38.33 -14.27 -4.20
N TYR A 646 -38.96 -14.57 -5.32
CA TYR A 646 -40.39 -14.32 -5.57
C TYR A 646 -41.09 -15.60 -6.01
N ALA A 647 -42.27 -15.86 -5.45
CA ALA A 647 -43.11 -16.96 -5.91
C ALA A 647 -43.74 -16.62 -7.28
N SER A 648 -43.78 -17.59 -8.19
CA SER A 648 -44.37 -17.42 -9.53
C SER A 648 -45.10 -18.68 -9.97
N ALA A 649 -46.15 -18.49 -10.78
CA ALA A 649 -46.96 -19.59 -11.30
C ALA A 649 -46.18 -20.48 -12.28
N LEU A 650 -45.08 -19.95 -12.83
CA LEU A 650 -44.17 -20.63 -13.75
C LEU A 650 -42.87 -21.08 -13.05
N GLY A 651 -42.90 -21.22 -11.72
CA GLY A 651 -41.76 -21.61 -10.88
C GLY A 651 -41.13 -20.40 -10.19
N ASP A 652 -40.65 -20.61 -8.96
CA ASP A 652 -40.05 -19.56 -8.13
C ASP A 652 -38.86 -18.89 -8.82
N ILE A 653 -38.73 -17.58 -8.62
CA ILE A 653 -37.72 -16.74 -9.26
C ILE A 653 -36.74 -16.29 -8.20
N SER A 654 -35.46 -16.51 -8.47
CA SER A 654 -34.36 -15.91 -7.71
C SER A 654 -33.63 -14.90 -8.59
N GLY A 655 -33.13 -13.84 -7.99
CA GLY A 655 -32.36 -12.81 -8.68
C GLY A 655 -31.76 -11.83 -7.70
N VAL A 656 -31.19 -10.74 -8.22
CA VAL A 656 -30.58 -9.69 -7.40
C VAL A 656 -31.27 -8.36 -7.67
N SER A 657 -31.69 -7.68 -6.61
CA SER A 657 -32.07 -6.27 -6.70
C SER A 657 -30.86 -5.39 -6.50
N PHE A 658 -30.70 -4.40 -7.36
CA PHE A 658 -29.66 -3.36 -7.26
C PHE A 658 -30.35 -2.03 -7.00
N ALA A 659 -29.86 -1.27 -6.02
CA ALA A 659 -30.35 0.07 -5.74
C ALA A 659 -29.20 1.03 -5.37
N VAL A 660 -29.13 2.19 -6.02
CA VAL A 660 -28.04 3.16 -5.81
C VAL A 660 -28.55 4.59 -5.81
N TRP A 661 -27.99 5.43 -4.94
CA TRP A 661 -28.31 6.86 -4.89
C TRP A 661 -27.39 7.64 -5.84
N ALA A 662 -27.99 8.24 -6.88
CA ALA A 662 -27.29 9.03 -7.90
C ALA A 662 -28.24 10.11 -8.46
N PRO A 663 -28.61 11.12 -7.66
CA PRO A 663 -29.68 12.07 -7.96
C PRO A 663 -29.43 12.95 -9.19
N ASN A 664 -28.17 13.18 -9.57
CA ASN A 664 -27.84 14.01 -10.72
C ASN A 664 -27.68 13.20 -12.02
N ALA A 665 -27.64 11.87 -11.95
CA ALA A 665 -27.47 11.01 -13.11
C ALA A 665 -28.62 11.16 -14.10
N GLN A 666 -28.30 11.06 -15.40
CA GLN A 666 -29.29 10.99 -16.48
C GLN A 666 -29.79 9.56 -16.70
N SER A 667 -28.93 8.57 -16.46
CA SER A 667 -29.22 7.15 -16.56
C SER A 667 -28.21 6.36 -15.72
N VAL A 668 -28.63 5.20 -15.20
CA VAL A 668 -27.77 4.26 -14.48
C VAL A 668 -28.02 2.85 -15.02
N ARG A 669 -26.96 2.04 -15.11
CA ARG A 669 -27.02 0.64 -15.56
C ARG A 669 -26.26 -0.25 -14.60
N VAL A 670 -26.64 -1.53 -14.59
CA VAL A 670 -25.86 -2.59 -13.95
C VAL A 670 -24.95 -3.23 -15.00
N LYS A 671 -23.63 -3.12 -14.82
CA LYS A 671 -22.62 -3.75 -15.66
C LYS A 671 -21.99 -4.89 -14.86
N ALA A 672 -22.05 -6.13 -15.35
CA ALA A 672 -21.74 -7.30 -14.53
C ALA A 672 -21.32 -8.53 -15.36
N ASP A 673 -20.75 -9.54 -14.70
CA ASP A 673 -20.34 -10.79 -15.34
C ASP A 673 -21.50 -11.46 -16.11
N PHE A 674 -22.70 -11.50 -15.50
CA PHE A 674 -23.87 -12.16 -16.08
C PHE A 674 -24.42 -11.47 -17.33
N ASN A 675 -23.98 -10.25 -17.63
CA ASN A 675 -24.36 -9.53 -18.85
C ASN A 675 -23.15 -9.26 -19.77
N GLY A 676 -22.07 -10.02 -19.61
CA GLY A 676 -20.86 -9.90 -20.43
C GLY A 676 -20.20 -8.52 -20.31
N TRP A 677 -20.41 -7.85 -19.17
CA TRP A 677 -20.00 -6.46 -18.98
C TRP A 677 -20.59 -5.49 -20.01
N ASP A 678 -21.79 -5.75 -20.55
CA ASP A 678 -22.58 -4.78 -21.31
C ASP A 678 -23.72 -4.23 -20.43
N GLY A 679 -23.51 -3.05 -19.85
CA GLY A 679 -24.53 -2.40 -19.01
C GLY A 679 -25.78 -1.98 -19.78
N SER A 680 -25.69 -1.80 -21.11
CA SER A 680 -26.79 -1.23 -21.89
C SER A 680 -28.01 -2.15 -22.01
N VAL A 681 -27.88 -3.44 -21.66
CA VAL A 681 -29.00 -4.39 -21.57
C VAL A 681 -29.71 -4.41 -20.20
N HIS A 682 -29.11 -3.81 -19.16
CA HIS A 682 -29.64 -3.75 -17.79
C HIS A 682 -29.68 -2.30 -17.26
N ALA A 683 -30.47 -1.45 -17.94
CA ALA A 683 -30.73 -0.08 -17.49
C ALA A 683 -31.67 -0.05 -16.28
N MET A 684 -31.37 0.79 -15.30
CA MET A 684 -32.13 0.96 -14.07
C MET A 684 -33.23 2.02 -14.23
N ARG A 685 -34.31 1.94 -13.43
CA ARG A 685 -35.31 3.02 -13.36
C ARG A 685 -34.95 4.01 -12.26
N SER A 686 -35.20 5.28 -12.52
CA SER A 686 -35.24 6.32 -11.48
C SER A 686 -36.54 6.22 -10.69
N LEU A 687 -36.45 6.21 -9.36
CA LEU A 687 -37.57 6.28 -8.42
C LEU A 687 -37.95 7.75 -8.10
N GLY A 688 -37.96 8.58 -9.13
CA GLY A 688 -38.43 9.96 -9.08
C GLY A 688 -37.53 10.89 -8.24
N SER A 689 -38.15 11.71 -7.40
CA SER A 689 -37.45 12.75 -6.62
C SER A 689 -36.56 12.22 -5.50
N SER A 690 -36.57 10.91 -5.24
CA SER A 690 -35.66 10.27 -4.28
C SER A 690 -34.20 10.29 -4.75
N GLY A 691 -33.96 10.39 -6.07
CA GLY A 691 -32.63 10.23 -6.65
C GLY A 691 -32.08 8.80 -6.62
N ILE A 692 -32.90 7.83 -6.22
CA ILE A 692 -32.53 6.41 -6.17
C ILE A 692 -32.82 5.77 -7.54
N TRP A 693 -31.88 4.97 -8.00
CA TRP A 693 -31.99 4.13 -9.18
C TRP A 693 -32.13 2.68 -8.76
N GLU A 694 -33.02 1.94 -9.40
CA GLU A 694 -33.32 0.56 -8.99
C GLU A 694 -33.58 -0.37 -10.19
N LEU A 695 -33.17 -1.64 -10.05
CA LEU A 695 -33.47 -2.74 -10.98
C LEU A 695 -33.42 -4.09 -10.25
N PHE A 696 -34.37 -4.97 -10.55
CA PHE A 696 -34.27 -6.39 -10.21
C PHE A 696 -33.86 -7.20 -11.43
N VAL A 697 -32.77 -7.96 -11.32
CA VAL A 697 -32.26 -8.83 -12.40
C VAL A 697 -32.53 -10.29 -12.03
N PRO A 698 -33.51 -10.96 -12.66
CA PRO A 698 -33.77 -12.38 -12.43
C PRO A 698 -32.60 -13.23 -12.97
N GLY A 699 -32.28 -14.31 -12.27
CA GLY A 699 -31.16 -15.20 -12.61
C GLY A 699 -29.77 -14.67 -12.23
N ALA A 700 -29.64 -13.43 -11.76
CA ALA A 700 -28.41 -12.98 -11.12
C ALA A 700 -28.23 -13.71 -9.76
N GLU A 701 -27.00 -14.08 -9.44
CA GLU A 701 -26.68 -14.90 -8.27
C GLU A 701 -25.67 -14.21 -7.34
N ALA A 702 -25.61 -14.66 -6.08
CA ALA A 702 -24.52 -14.29 -5.18
C ALA A 702 -23.17 -14.73 -5.76
N GLY A 703 -22.14 -13.92 -5.57
CA GLY A 703 -20.81 -14.10 -6.14
C GLY A 703 -20.57 -13.32 -7.44
N ALA A 704 -21.63 -12.90 -8.14
CA ALA A 704 -21.51 -12.10 -9.37
C ALA A 704 -20.75 -10.79 -9.11
N CYS A 705 -19.77 -10.48 -9.96
CA CYS A 705 -19.09 -9.20 -9.97
C CYS A 705 -19.89 -8.17 -10.77
N TYR A 706 -20.00 -6.95 -10.26
CA TYR A 706 -20.74 -5.86 -10.91
C TYR A 706 -20.19 -4.48 -10.56
N LYS A 707 -20.56 -3.51 -11.39
CA LYS A 707 -20.40 -2.07 -11.19
C LYS A 707 -21.66 -1.34 -11.65
N PHE A 708 -21.83 -0.10 -11.21
CA PHE A 708 -22.79 0.82 -11.79
C PHE A 708 -22.13 1.62 -12.93
N GLU A 709 -22.74 1.61 -14.11
CA GLU A 709 -22.39 2.53 -15.20
C GLU A 709 -23.33 3.74 -15.09
N ILE A 710 -22.80 4.93 -14.86
CA ILE A 710 -23.57 6.15 -14.56
C ILE A 710 -23.32 7.20 -15.64
N LEU A 711 -24.41 7.72 -16.24
CA LEU A 711 -24.35 8.82 -17.19
C LEU A 711 -24.52 10.14 -16.45
N GLY A 712 -23.44 10.91 -16.32
CA GLY A 712 -23.46 12.23 -15.71
C GLY A 712 -24.19 13.27 -16.56
N ARG A 713 -24.53 14.43 -15.98
CA ARG A 713 -25.12 15.58 -16.71
C ARG A 713 -24.22 16.16 -17.81
N ASP A 714 -22.93 15.88 -17.70
CA ASP A 714 -21.91 16.21 -18.69
C ASP A 714 -21.93 15.27 -19.91
N GLY A 715 -22.79 14.26 -19.92
CA GLY A 715 -22.95 13.32 -21.02
C GLY A 715 -21.90 12.20 -21.04
N GLN A 716 -21.10 12.06 -19.98
CA GLN A 716 -20.05 11.04 -19.87
C GLN A 716 -20.53 9.85 -19.04
N TRP A 717 -20.25 8.63 -19.53
CA TRP A 717 -20.43 7.38 -18.78
C TRP A 717 -19.24 7.12 -17.87
N ARG A 718 -19.51 6.70 -16.63
CA ARG A 718 -18.49 6.35 -15.64
C ARG A 718 -18.85 5.04 -14.97
N GLU A 719 -17.84 4.21 -14.74
CA GLU A 719 -18.01 3.00 -13.95
C GLU A 719 -17.71 3.27 -12.49
N LYS A 720 -18.63 2.86 -11.62
CA LYS A 720 -18.55 3.05 -10.17
C LYS A 720 -18.74 1.73 -9.44
N ALA A 721 -17.88 1.45 -8.47
CA ALA A 721 -18.17 0.47 -7.43
C ALA A 721 -19.44 0.89 -6.66
N ASP A 722 -20.17 -0.08 -6.13
CA ASP A 722 -21.34 0.19 -5.28
C ASP A 722 -20.89 0.80 -3.94
N PRO A 723 -21.34 2.01 -3.57
CA PRO A 723 -21.09 2.57 -2.24
C PRO A 723 -21.55 1.67 -1.11
N MET A 724 -22.57 0.84 -1.37
CA MET A 724 -23.18 -0.12 -0.44
C MET A 724 -22.71 -1.56 -0.69
N ALA A 725 -21.57 -1.74 -1.38
CA ALA A 725 -20.99 -3.05 -1.61
C ALA A 725 -20.82 -3.81 -0.30
N ARG A 726 -21.31 -5.05 -0.25
CA ARG A 726 -21.15 -5.98 0.89
C ARG A 726 -19.93 -6.90 0.75
N GLY A 727 -19.37 -6.95 -0.45
CA GLY A 727 -18.14 -7.64 -0.79
C GLY A 727 -17.57 -7.04 -2.07
N THR A 728 -16.30 -7.31 -2.33
CA THR A 728 -15.49 -6.66 -3.37
C THR A 728 -14.61 -7.69 -4.05
N GLU A 729 -14.05 -7.32 -5.21
CA GLU A 729 -12.88 -8.00 -5.73
C GLU A 729 -11.65 -7.68 -4.89
N VAL A 730 -10.66 -8.58 -4.93
CA VAL A 730 -9.38 -8.33 -4.26
C VAL A 730 -8.65 -7.20 -5.00
N PRO A 731 -8.20 -6.13 -4.32
CA PRO A 731 -7.42 -5.06 -4.95
C PRO A 731 -6.19 -5.61 -5.71
N PRO A 732 -5.81 -4.99 -6.85
CA PRO A 732 -6.25 -3.68 -7.35
C PRO A 732 -7.55 -3.71 -8.17
N LEU A 733 -8.25 -4.84 -8.26
CA LEU A 733 -9.55 -4.90 -8.90
C LEU A 733 -10.60 -4.11 -8.12
N THR A 734 -11.63 -3.62 -8.82
CA THR A 734 -12.53 -2.57 -8.33
C THR A 734 -14.01 -2.91 -8.42
N GLY A 735 -14.36 -4.12 -8.87
CA GLY A 735 -15.74 -4.58 -8.93
C GLY A 735 -16.31 -4.86 -7.54
N SER A 736 -17.60 -4.59 -7.39
CA SER A 736 -18.38 -5.01 -6.22
C SER A 736 -18.87 -6.44 -6.45
N ARG A 737 -19.02 -7.22 -5.37
CA ARG A 737 -19.56 -8.58 -5.42
C ARG A 737 -20.90 -8.65 -4.72
N VAL A 738 -21.85 -9.36 -5.33
CA VAL A 738 -23.12 -9.68 -4.68
C VAL A 738 -22.86 -10.68 -3.55
N VAL A 739 -23.21 -10.33 -2.31
CA VAL A 739 -23.01 -11.19 -1.14
C VAL A 739 -24.36 -11.57 -0.52
N GLU A 740 -24.58 -12.87 -0.33
CA GLU A 740 -25.64 -13.41 0.51
C GLU A 740 -24.98 -14.09 1.72
N SER A 741 -24.96 -13.39 2.86
CA SER A 741 -24.44 -13.95 4.11
C SER A 741 -25.34 -15.09 4.60
N ARG A 742 -24.74 -16.20 5.01
CA ARG A 742 -25.44 -17.32 5.66
C ARG A 742 -24.85 -17.64 7.03
N TYR A 743 -23.96 -16.79 7.52
CA TYR A 743 -23.31 -16.96 8.81
C TYR A 743 -24.31 -16.79 9.95
N ALA A 744 -24.23 -17.69 10.93
CA ALA A 744 -24.97 -17.61 12.17
C ALA A 744 -23.95 -17.57 13.32
N PHE A 745 -23.93 -16.46 14.05
CA PHE A 745 -23.01 -16.28 15.18
C PHE A 745 -23.30 -17.27 16.32
N GLY A 746 -22.24 -17.64 17.05
CA GLY A 746 -22.30 -18.46 18.26
C GLY A 746 -22.03 -17.66 19.55
N ASP A 747 -22.19 -16.34 19.54
CA ASP A 747 -21.75 -15.40 20.57
C ASP A 747 -22.87 -14.79 21.42
N ASP A 748 -24.08 -15.35 21.39
CA ASP A 748 -25.26 -14.82 22.12
C ASP A 748 -24.95 -14.50 23.61
N ALA A 749 -24.15 -15.35 24.25
CA ALA A 749 -23.74 -15.17 25.65
C ALA A 749 -22.88 -13.90 25.84
N TRP A 750 -21.96 -13.64 24.91
CA TRP A 750 -21.13 -12.43 24.90
C TRP A 750 -21.98 -11.18 24.69
N ILE A 751 -22.87 -11.18 23.69
CA ILE A 751 -23.76 -10.05 23.40
C ILE A 751 -24.66 -9.72 24.60
N GLN A 752 -25.22 -10.75 25.25
CA GLN A 752 -26.02 -10.56 26.45
C GLN A 752 -25.20 -9.95 27.59
N GLU A 753 -23.99 -10.46 27.83
CA GLU A 753 -23.11 -9.98 28.89
C GLU A 753 -22.65 -8.53 28.64
N ARG A 754 -22.20 -8.21 27.42
CA ARG A 754 -21.80 -6.87 26.98
C ARG A 754 -22.89 -5.84 27.27
N SER A 755 -24.13 -6.15 26.90
CA SER A 755 -25.27 -5.23 27.07
C SER A 755 -25.57 -4.84 28.53
N GLY A 756 -25.15 -5.66 29.48
CA GLY A 756 -25.36 -5.45 30.92
C GLY A 756 -24.15 -4.88 31.67
N LYS A 757 -23.01 -4.69 31.00
CA LYS A 757 -21.77 -4.20 31.60
C LYS A 757 -21.54 -2.71 31.33
N ASP A 758 -20.73 -2.09 32.19
CA ASP A 758 -20.16 -0.78 31.94
C ASP A 758 -18.76 -0.94 31.32
N PRO A 759 -18.58 -0.70 30.00
CA PRO A 759 -17.29 -0.86 29.34
C PRO A 759 -16.29 0.24 29.75
N HIS A 760 -16.74 1.38 30.27
CA HIS A 760 -15.86 2.54 30.58
C HIS A 760 -15.11 2.37 31.89
N ASN A 761 -15.66 1.64 32.85
CA ASN A 761 -15.06 1.37 34.16
C ASN A 761 -14.69 -0.10 34.37
N GLY A 762 -14.85 -0.95 33.35
CA GLY A 762 -14.33 -2.32 33.33
C GLY A 762 -12.83 -2.39 32.99
N PRO A 763 -12.21 -3.58 33.07
CA PRO A 763 -10.86 -3.77 32.58
C PRO A 763 -10.84 -3.68 31.05
N MET A 764 -9.99 -2.81 30.51
CA MET A 764 -9.76 -2.68 29.07
C MET A 764 -8.26 -2.54 28.78
N SER A 765 -7.65 -3.66 28.43
CA SER A 765 -6.31 -3.77 27.85
C SER A 765 -6.44 -4.28 26.40
N VAL A 766 -5.99 -3.45 25.47
CA VAL A 766 -6.22 -3.55 24.02
C VAL A 766 -4.92 -3.91 23.31
N TYR A 767 -5.00 -4.91 22.44
CA TYR A 767 -3.94 -5.24 21.49
C TYR A 767 -4.32 -4.71 20.10
N GLU A 768 -3.65 -3.67 19.64
CA GLU A 768 -3.91 -3.06 18.33
C GLU A 768 -3.16 -3.85 17.23
N VAL A 769 -3.88 -4.18 16.14
CA VAL A 769 -3.43 -5.13 15.12
C VAL A 769 -3.75 -4.65 13.70
N HIS A 770 -2.74 -4.63 12.84
CA HIS A 770 -2.92 -4.62 11.39
C HIS A 770 -2.99 -6.06 10.87
N LEU A 771 -4.17 -6.52 10.45
CA LEU A 771 -4.40 -7.92 10.07
C LEU A 771 -3.44 -8.41 8.98
N GLY A 772 -3.17 -7.57 7.97
CA GLY A 772 -2.33 -7.95 6.82
C GLY A 772 -0.86 -8.13 7.13
N SER A 773 -0.38 -7.63 8.27
CA SER A 773 1.06 -7.63 8.61
C SER A 773 1.37 -8.19 10.00
N TRP A 774 0.35 -8.59 10.78
CA TRP A 774 0.57 -9.34 12.01
C TRP A 774 1.32 -10.64 11.74
N ARG A 775 0.79 -11.45 10.82
CA ARG A 775 1.46 -12.60 10.19
C ARG A 775 1.09 -12.62 8.71
N LEU A 776 2.09 -12.48 7.86
CA LEU A 776 1.88 -12.42 6.41
C LEU A 776 1.23 -13.69 5.88
N GLY A 777 0.31 -13.53 4.92
CA GLY A 777 -0.31 -14.63 4.18
C GLY A 777 -1.46 -15.35 4.88
N LEU A 778 -1.99 -14.80 5.98
CA LEU A 778 -3.16 -15.37 6.67
C LEU A 778 -4.48 -14.85 6.13
N ASP A 779 -5.44 -15.75 5.93
CA ASP A 779 -6.85 -15.41 5.72
C ASP A 779 -7.60 -15.21 7.05
N TYR A 780 -8.86 -14.75 7.01
CA TYR A 780 -9.65 -14.52 8.22
C TYR A 780 -9.87 -15.78 9.07
N LYS A 781 -9.94 -16.97 8.46
CA LYS A 781 -10.13 -18.23 9.20
C LYS A 781 -8.86 -18.64 9.93
N GLN A 782 -7.71 -18.47 9.30
CA GLN A 782 -6.41 -18.72 9.92
C GLN A 782 -6.11 -17.71 11.03
N LEU A 783 -6.51 -16.44 10.85
CA LEU A 783 -6.50 -15.45 11.93
C LEU A 783 -7.40 -15.86 13.09
N ALA A 784 -8.59 -16.39 12.81
CA ALA A 784 -9.53 -16.86 13.84
C ALA A 784 -8.98 -18.02 14.69
N GLU A 785 -7.97 -18.73 14.19
CA GLU A 785 -7.22 -19.72 14.96
C GLU A 785 -6.03 -19.05 15.68
N GLN A 786 -5.11 -18.46 14.92
CA GLN A 786 -3.81 -18.04 15.44
C GLN A 786 -3.87 -16.76 16.27
N LEU A 787 -4.62 -15.75 15.82
CA LEU A 787 -4.72 -14.47 16.53
C LEU A 787 -5.50 -14.66 17.83
N VAL A 788 -6.60 -15.43 17.78
CA VAL A 788 -7.42 -15.73 18.96
C VAL A 788 -6.61 -16.46 20.02
N GLU A 789 -5.87 -17.51 19.63
CA GLU A 789 -4.97 -18.23 20.54
C GLU A 789 -3.94 -17.29 21.16
N TYR A 790 -3.31 -16.44 20.34
CA TYR A 790 -2.25 -15.53 20.80
C TYR A 790 -2.76 -14.46 21.77
N VAL A 791 -3.86 -13.78 21.43
CA VAL A 791 -4.45 -12.70 22.24
C VAL A 791 -4.98 -13.25 23.56
N GLN A 792 -5.63 -14.42 23.53
CA GLN A 792 -6.07 -15.11 24.73
C GLN A 792 -4.89 -15.53 25.62
N TRP A 793 -3.82 -16.09 25.03
CA TRP A 793 -2.61 -16.45 25.75
C TRP A 793 -1.94 -15.22 26.40
N GLN A 794 -1.81 -14.10 25.68
CA GLN A 794 -1.27 -12.85 26.22
C GLN A 794 -2.19 -12.17 27.24
N GLY A 795 -3.45 -12.60 27.37
CA GLY A 795 -4.38 -12.15 28.40
C GLY A 795 -5.01 -10.78 28.15
N PHE A 796 -4.92 -10.23 26.93
CA PHE A 796 -5.63 -9.00 26.59
C PHE A 796 -7.15 -9.20 26.74
N THR A 797 -7.87 -8.09 26.86
CA THR A 797 -9.34 -8.10 26.96
C THR A 797 -10.01 -7.77 25.63
N HIS A 798 -9.31 -7.03 24.77
CA HIS A 798 -9.81 -6.58 23.49
C HIS A 798 -8.70 -6.66 22.44
N VAL A 799 -9.11 -6.81 21.18
CA VAL A 799 -8.28 -6.49 20.01
C VAL A 799 -8.84 -5.24 19.34
N GLU A 800 -7.97 -4.32 18.94
CA GLU A 800 -8.35 -3.19 18.08
C GLU A 800 -7.79 -3.45 16.68
N LEU A 801 -8.69 -3.59 15.72
CA LEU A 801 -8.35 -3.83 14.33
C LEU A 801 -8.19 -2.49 13.63
N MET A 802 -7.01 -2.25 13.05
CA MET A 802 -6.84 -1.19 12.06
C MET A 802 -7.86 -1.37 10.91
N PRO A 803 -8.18 -0.33 10.11
CA PRO A 803 -9.38 -0.34 9.29
C PRO A 803 -9.50 -1.57 8.38
N VAL A 804 -10.56 -2.36 8.60
CA VAL A 804 -10.85 -3.57 7.82
C VAL A 804 -11.80 -3.34 6.66
N ALA A 805 -12.40 -2.15 6.53
CA ALA A 805 -13.21 -1.78 5.38
C ALA A 805 -12.35 -1.79 4.09
N GLU A 806 -12.94 -2.11 2.94
CA GLU A 806 -12.17 -2.24 1.70
C GLU A 806 -11.48 -0.93 1.29
N HIS A 807 -10.21 -1.05 0.98
CA HIS A 807 -9.32 0.04 0.61
C HIS A 807 -8.38 -0.43 -0.52
N PRO A 808 -8.10 0.38 -1.55
CA PRO A 808 -7.37 -0.08 -2.73
C PRO A 808 -5.88 -0.25 -2.48
N PHE A 809 -5.28 0.60 -1.64
CA PHE A 809 -3.84 0.64 -1.42
C PHE A 809 -3.45 0.14 -0.02
N GLY A 810 -2.69 -0.95 0.05
CA GLY A 810 -2.25 -1.55 1.33
C GLY A 810 -1.37 -0.61 2.17
N GLY A 811 -0.56 0.23 1.51
CA GLY A 811 0.28 1.23 2.19
C GLY A 811 -0.48 2.38 2.85
N SER A 812 -1.81 2.48 2.65
CA SER A 812 -2.67 3.38 3.45
C SER A 812 -3.01 2.81 4.83
N TRP A 813 -2.63 1.54 5.09
CA TRP A 813 -2.94 0.77 6.29
C TRP A 813 -4.44 0.60 6.59
N GLY A 814 -5.28 0.92 5.59
CA GLY A 814 -6.73 0.89 5.69
C GLY A 814 -7.40 2.27 5.76
N TYR A 815 -6.65 3.36 6.01
CA TYR A 815 -7.24 4.69 6.23
C TYR A 815 -7.73 5.40 4.96
N GLN A 816 -7.54 4.83 3.77
CA GLN A 816 -8.11 5.35 2.52
C GLN A 816 -9.18 4.41 1.98
N VAL A 817 -10.32 4.35 2.69
CA VAL A 817 -11.44 3.45 2.41
C VAL A 817 -12.23 3.84 1.16
N THR A 818 -12.57 2.87 0.31
CA THR A 818 -13.44 3.05 -0.87
C THR A 818 -14.76 2.29 -0.76
N SER A 819 -14.81 1.12 -0.11
CA SER A 819 -16.06 0.37 0.10
C SER A 819 -16.35 0.18 1.59
N TYR A 820 -17.09 1.14 2.16
CA TYR A 820 -17.35 1.27 3.60
C TYR A 820 -18.14 0.10 4.20
N TYR A 821 -18.94 -0.60 3.39
CA TYR A 821 -19.84 -1.67 3.82
C TYR A 821 -19.31 -3.08 3.53
N ALA A 822 -18.05 -3.22 3.12
CA ALA A 822 -17.40 -4.50 2.86
C ALA A 822 -16.11 -4.63 3.69
N PRO A 823 -15.91 -5.75 4.41
CA PRO A 823 -14.57 -6.09 4.88
C PRO A 823 -13.67 -6.38 3.67
N THR A 824 -12.39 -6.03 3.77
CA THR A 824 -11.44 -6.15 2.67
C THR A 824 -11.35 -7.60 2.17
N ALA A 825 -11.45 -7.78 0.86
CA ALA A 825 -11.42 -9.09 0.23
C ALA A 825 -10.04 -9.75 0.29
N ARG A 826 -8.99 -9.02 0.70
CA ARG A 826 -7.61 -9.53 0.88
C ARG A 826 -7.55 -10.80 1.73
N PHE A 827 -8.43 -10.94 2.71
CA PHE A 827 -8.40 -12.04 3.68
C PHE A 827 -9.57 -13.02 3.55
N GLY A 828 -10.45 -12.86 2.55
CA GLY A 828 -11.53 -13.81 2.27
C GLY A 828 -12.92 -13.20 2.19
N HIS A 829 -13.93 -14.05 2.38
CA HIS A 829 -15.34 -13.66 2.26
C HIS A 829 -15.82 -12.91 3.53
N PRO A 830 -16.83 -12.01 3.45
CA PRO A 830 -17.36 -11.33 4.63
C PRO A 830 -17.80 -12.26 5.78
N ASP A 831 -18.37 -13.43 5.47
CA ASP A 831 -18.71 -14.45 6.48
C ASP A 831 -17.46 -15.02 7.19
N ASP A 832 -16.29 -14.99 6.56
CA ASP A 832 -15.04 -15.42 7.20
C ASP A 832 -14.56 -14.35 8.21
N PHE A 833 -14.82 -13.06 7.96
CA PHE A 833 -14.58 -12.01 8.96
C PHE A 833 -15.56 -12.13 10.13
N LYS A 834 -16.85 -12.41 9.87
CA LYS A 834 -17.83 -12.74 10.94
C LYS A 834 -17.35 -13.91 11.79
N TYR A 835 -16.76 -14.94 11.17
CA TYR A 835 -16.17 -16.07 11.89
C TYR A 835 -15.00 -15.68 12.80
N LEU A 836 -14.12 -14.77 12.36
CA LEU A 836 -13.05 -14.23 13.22
C LEU A 836 -13.62 -13.52 14.45
N VAL A 837 -14.58 -12.62 14.27
CA VAL A 837 -15.22 -11.89 15.38
C VAL A 837 -15.90 -12.84 16.35
N ASP A 838 -16.68 -13.80 15.83
CA ASP A 838 -17.35 -14.82 16.65
C ASP A 838 -16.36 -15.65 17.47
N LYS A 839 -15.19 -15.99 16.91
CA LYS A 839 -14.15 -16.72 17.64
C LYS A 839 -13.48 -15.89 18.73
N LEU A 840 -13.28 -14.59 18.51
CA LEU A 840 -12.81 -13.67 19.54
C LEU A 840 -13.82 -13.58 20.69
N HIS A 841 -15.11 -13.42 20.40
CA HIS A 841 -16.17 -13.39 21.43
C HIS A 841 -16.28 -14.69 22.22
N GLN A 842 -16.21 -15.85 21.54
CA GLN A 842 -16.19 -17.17 22.19
C GLN A 842 -14.95 -17.36 23.10
N ALA A 843 -13.87 -16.65 22.82
CA ALA A 843 -12.66 -16.61 23.66
C ALA A 843 -12.71 -15.55 24.78
N GLY A 844 -13.79 -14.76 24.86
CA GLY A 844 -13.97 -13.68 25.84
C GLY A 844 -13.19 -12.40 25.51
N ILE A 845 -12.88 -12.18 24.23
CA ILE A 845 -12.12 -11.04 23.73
C ILE A 845 -13.06 -10.11 22.95
N GLY A 846 -13.11 -8.83 23.33
CA GLY A 846 -13.89 -7.84 22.59
C GLY A 846 -13.17 -7.34 21.34
N VAL A 847 -13.94 -6.92 20.34
CA VAL A 847 -13.41 -6.44 19.05
C VAL A 847 -13.72 -4.96 18.86
N ILE A 848 -12.68 -4.15 18.81
CA ILE A 848 -12.73 -2.74 18.41
C ILE A 848 -12.27 -2.64 16.96
N MET A 849 -12.88 -1.76 16.17
CA MET A 849 -12.50 -1.50 14.80
C MET A 849 -12.24 -0.02 14.57
N ASP A 850 -11.15 0.29 13.89
CA ASP A 850 -10.91 1.63 13.37
C ASP A 850 -11.89 1.95 12.24
N TRP A 851 -12.66 3.00 12.46
CA TRP A 851 -13.69 3.50 11.56
C TRP A 851 -13.26 4.87 11.02
N VAL A 852 -13.36 5.05 9.71
CA VAL A 852 -12.73 6.18 8.99
C VAL A 852 -13.80 7.11 8.37
N PRO A 853 -14.60 7.85 9.16
CA PRO A 853 -15.61 8.77 8.63
C PRO A 853 -15.03 10.14 8.24
N ALA A 854 -13.75 10.39 8.48
CA ALA A 854 -13.15 11.71 8.31
C ALA A 854 -12.97 12.09 6.82
N HIS A 855 -12.60 11.13 5.97
CA HIS A 855 -12.29 11.37 4.57
C HIS A 855 -12.37 10.09 3.72
N PHE A 856 -12.29 10.25 2.40
CA PHE A 856 -12.17 9.15 1.43
C PHE A 856 -11.24 9.55 0.27
N PRO A 857 -10.61 8.60 -0.45
CA PRO A 857 -9.65 8.93 -1.50
C PRO A 857 -10.31 9.42 -2.80
N LYS A 858 -9.50 9.95 -3.72
CA LYS A 858 -9.94 10.56 -4.99
C LYS A 858 -10.17 9.57 -6.12
N ASP A 859 -10.12 8.28 -5.85
CA ASP A 859 -10.36 7.19 -6.81
C ASP A 859 -11.66 7.41 -7.63
N GLU A 860 -11.51 7.63 -8.93
CA GLU A 860 -12.62 7.97 -9.82
C GLU A 860 -13.65 6.84 -9.96
N TRP A 861 -13.27 5.60 -9.67
CA TRP A 861 -14.16 4.44 -9.69
C TRP A 861 -14.95 4.25 -8.39
N ALA A 862 -14.68 5.03 -7.34
CA ALA A 862 -15.33 4.96 -6.03
C ALA A 862 -16.25 6.18 -5.79
N LEU A 863 -16.24 6.77 -4.59
CA LEU A 863 -17.19 7.81 -4.17
C LEU A 863 -16.95 9.19 -4.79
N ALA A 864 -15.74 9.49 -5.27
CA ALA A 864 -15.39 10.81 -5.81
C ALA A 864 -16.25 11.18 -7.01
N ARG A 865 -16.95 12.33 -6.95
CA ARG A 865 -17.84 12.82 -8.02
C ARG A 865 -18.80 11.74 -8.54
N PHE A 866 -19.42 11.01 -7.60
CA PHE A 866 -20.08 9.73 -7.85
C PHE A 866 -21.05 9.74 -9.04
N ASP A 867 -21.89 10.77 -9.16
CA ASP A 867 -22.88 10.90 -10.23
C ASP A 867 -22.52 11.96 -11.29
N GLY A 868 -21.23 12.31 -11.38
CA GLY A 868 -20.66 13.31 -12.29
C GLY A 868 -20.46 14.71 -11.66
N ASP A 869 -21.08 14.95 -10.51
CA ASP A 869 -20.94 16.16 -9.69
C ASP A 869 -20.50 15.80 -8.27
N THR A 870 -20.15 16.79 -7.46
CA THR A 870 -19.84 16.61 -6.03
C THR A 870 -21.07 16.07 -5.29
N LEU A 871 -20.96 14.85 -4.75
CA LEU A 871 -22.10 14.13 -4.16
C LEU A 871 -21.84 13.75 -2.71
N TYR A 872 -20.82 12.91 -2.47
CA TYR A 872 -20.41 12.50 -1.13
C TYR A 872 -19.49 13.54 -0.51
N GLU A 873 -18.65 14.17 -1.32
CA GLU A 873 -17.78 15.27 -0.96
C GLU A 873 -18.52 16.62 -0.99
N HIS A 874 -18.04 17.56 -0.18
CA HIS A 874 -18.59 18.92 -0.17
C HIS A 874 -18.17 19.70 -1.43
N GLY A 875 -19.13 20.34 -2.11
CA GLY A 875 -18.88 21.02 -3.40
C GLY A 875 -17.98 22.26 -3.36
N ASN A 876 -17.75 22.83 -2.18
CA ASN A 876 -16.70 23.83 -1.95
C ASN A 876 -15.37 23.12 -1.58
N PRO A 877 -14.30 23.22 -2.39
CA PRO A 877 -13.02 22.57 -2.11
C PRO A 877 -12.38 22.96 -0.77
N GLN A 878 -12.61 24.17 -0.26
CA GLN A 878 -12.11 24.59 1.06
C GLN A 878 -12.71 23.80 2.22
N LEU A 879 -13.87 23.17 1.99
CA LEU A 879 -14.58 22.32 2.94
C LEU A 879 -14.54 20.84 2.55
N GLY A 880 -14.24 20.55 1.29
CA GLY A 880 -14.36 19.23 0.67
C GLY A 880 -13.04 18.50 0.43
N GLU A 881 -11.88 19.07 0.74
CA GLU A 881 -10.58 18.43 0.51
C GLU A 881 -9.61 18.62 1.69
N HIS A 882 -8.87 17.57 2.06
CA HIS A 882 -7.68 17.69 2.90
C HIS A 882 -6.45 17.95 2.02
N PRO A 883 -5.85 19.15 2.06
CA PRO A 883 -4.80 19.53 1.12
C PRO A 883 -3.53 18.68 1.26
N ASP A 884 -3.11 18.39 2.50
CA ASP A 884 -1.88 17.64 2.77
C ASP A 884 -2.02 16.13 2.51
N TRP A 885 -3.24 15.60 2.57
CA TRP A 885 -3.50 14.17 2.39
C TRP A 885 -3.91 13.82 0.94
N GLY A 886 -4.34 14.81 0.17
CA GLY A 886 -4.87 14.59 -1.18
C GLY A 886 -6.22 13.84 -1.21
N THR A 887 -6.97 13.83 -0.10
CA THR A 887 -8.25 13.13 0.06
C THR A 887 -9.45 14.08 0.08
N LEU A 888 -10.66 13.53 -0.06
CA LEU A 888 -11.93 14.26 -0.05
C LEU A 888 -12.61 14.14 1.32
N ILE A 889 -13.28 15.22 1.75
CA ILE A 889 -14.03 15.31 3.00
C ILE A 889 -15.51 15.12 2.70
N PHE A 890 -16.18 14.26 3.48
CA PHE A 890 -17.62 14.06 3.38
C PHE A 890 -18.40 15.35 3.65
N ASP A 891 -19.48 15.57 2.89
CA ASP A 891 -20.46 16.61 3.19
C ASP A 891 -21.37 16.16 4.35
N PHE A 892 -20.90 16.34 5.58
CA PHE A 892 -21.67 16.03 6.80
C PHE A 892 -22.98 16.83 6.91
N GLY A 893 -23.15 17.91 6.15
CA GLY A 893 -24.37 18.71 6.11
C GLY A 893 -25.46 18.08 5.24
N ARG A 894 -25.08 17.21 4.30
CA ARG A 894 -26.00 16.52 3.40
C ARG A 894 -26.62 15.30 4.07
N ARG A 895 -27.95 15.22 4.04
CA ARG A 895 -28.74 14.22 4.79
C ARG A 895 -28.39 12.79 4.39
N GLU A 896 -28.31 12.52 3.10
CA GLU A 896 -28.07 11.17 2.59
C GLU A 896 -26.62 10.72 2.86
N VAL A 897 -25.64 11.64 2.80
CA VAL A 897 -24.22 11.37 3.12
C VAL A 897 -24.05 11.11 4.61
N ARG A 898 -24.65 11.95 5.46
CA ARG A 898 -24.74 11.73 6.90
C ARG A 898 -25.37 10.38 7.23
N ASN A 899 -26.48 10.04 6.57
CA ASN A 899 -27.15 8.76 6.78
C ASN A 899 -26.31 7.57 6.31
N PHE A 900 -25.56 7.72 5.21
CA PHE A 900 -24.60 6.72 4.74
C PHE A 900 -23.56 6.41 5.82
N LEU A 901 -23.01 7.42 6.51
CA LEU A 901 -22.01 7.22 7.55
C LEU A 901 -22.63 6.72 8.87
N VAL A 902 -23.75 7.29 9.32
CA VAL A 902 -24.42 6.84 10.56
C VAL A 902 -24.86 5.37 10.43
N ALA A 903 -25.46 4.99 9.31
CA ALA A 903 -25.82 3.61 9.05
C ALA A 903 -24.57 2.73 8.88
N ASN A 904 -23.44 3.25 8.42
CA ASN A 904 -22.22 2.47 8.31
C ASN A 904 -21.64 2.08 9.68
N ALA A 905 -21.64 3.00 10.64
CA ALA A 905 -21.26 2.68 12.01
C ALA A 905 -22.16 1.57 12.59
N LEU A 906 -23.48 1.70 12.44
CA LEU A 906 -24.43 0.68 12.90
C LEU A 906 -24.27 -0.65 12.18
N TYR A 907 -23.94 -0.64 10.89
CA TYR A 907 -23.71 -1.85 10.10
C TYR A 907 -22.59 -2.72 10.68
N TRP A 908 -21.45 -2.13 11.05
CA TRP A 908 -20.36 -2.87 11.68
C TRP A 908 -20.75 -3.41 13.07
N LEU A 909 -21.45 -2.61 13.87
CA LEU A 909 -21.89 -3.01 15.21
C LEU A 909 -22.97 -4.12 15.19
N GLU A 910 -23.85 -4.14 14.18
CA GLU A 910 -24.99 -5.07 14.12
C GLU A 910 -24.77 -6.26 13.19
N GLU A 911 -24.19 -6.10 12.01
CA GLU A 911 -24.00 -7.22 11.05
C GLU A 911 -22.73 -8.02 11.33
N PHE A 912 -21.72 -7.38 11.94
CA PHE A 912 -20.43 -7.98 12.28
C PHE A 912 -20.17 -8.09 13.78
N HIS A 913 -21.12 -7.64 14.62
CA HIS A 913 -21.06 -7.72 16.09
C HIS A 913 -19.87 -6.98 16.72
N ILE A 914 -19.25 -6.02 16.04
CA ILE A 914 -18.14 -5.22 16.58
C ILE A 914 -18.55 -4.56 17.92
N ASP A 915 -17.67 -4.58 18.91
CA ASP A 915 -17.92 -4.09 20.27
C ASP A 915 -17.55 -2.62 20.47
N GLY A 916 -16.78 -2.04 19.55
CA GLY A 916 -16.49 -0.62 19.59
C GLY A 916 -15.89 -0.08 18.31
N LEU A 917 -16.03 1.23 18.11
CA LEU A 917 -15.45 1.92 16.96
C LEU A 917 -14.48 3.00 17.45
N ARG A 918 -13.27 3.01 16.90
CA ARG A 918 -12.28 4.07 17.11
C ARG A 918 -12.24 4.98 15.89
N VAL A 919 -12.36 6.28 16.11
CA VAL A 919 -12.30 7.30 15.05
C VAL A 919 -10.95 8.00 15.12
N ASP A 920 -10.17 7.85 14.05
CA ASP A 920 -8.90 8.54 13.83
C ASP A 920 -9.10 10.02 13.48
N ALA A 921 -8.11 10.84 13.83
CA ALA A 921 -7.96 12.23 13.42
C ALA A 921 -9.24 13.06 13.58
N VAL A 922 -9.95 12.95 14.70
CA VAL A 922 -11.22 13.67 14.93
C VAL A 922 -11.06 15.18 14.78
N ALA A 923 -9.87 15.72 15.10
CA ALA A 923 -9.52 17.11 14.88
C ALA A 923 -9.69 17.55 13.41
N SER A 924 -9.39 16.66 12.44
CA SER A 924 -9.56 16.91 11.00
C SER A 924 -11.02 17.16 10.60
N MET A 925 -11.96 16.57 11.36
CA MET A 925 -13.39 16.76 11.17
C MET A 925 -13.89 18.00 11.89
N LEU A 926 -13.42 18.24 13.12
CA LEU A 926 -13.91 19.30 14.00
C LEU A 926 -13.58 20.71 13.53
N TYR A 927 -12.54 20.88 12.72
CA TYR A 927 -11.98 22.20 12.42
C TYR A 927 -11.92 22.51 10.92
N LEU A 928 -12.49 23.66 10.56
CA LEU A 928 -12.49 24.20 9.20
C LEU A 928 -11.08 24.69 8.77
N ASP A 929 -10.23 25.04 9.74
CA ASP A 929 -8.85 25.49 9.55
C ASP A 929 -7.81 24.34 9.65
N TYR A 930 -8.25 23.08 9.79
CA TYR A 930 -7.33 21.95 9.90
C TYR A 930 -6.41 21.84 8.68
N SER A 931 -5.09 21.91 8.92
CA SER A 931 -4.04 21.90 7.88
C SER A 931 -4.24 22.95 6.79
N ARG A 932 -4.73 24.14 7.14
CA ARG A 932 -4.96 25.26 6.21
C ARG A 932 -4.35 26.55 6.74
N GLU A 933 -3.71 27.31 5.85
CA GLU A 933 -3.20 28.64 6.17
C GLU A 933 -4.31 29.71 6.20
N ASP A 934 -4.02 30.88 6.76
CA ASP A 934 -4.91 32.03 6.74
C ASP A 934 -5.33 32.40 5.30
N GLY A 935 -6.63 32.50 5.08
CA GLY A 935 -7.22 32.78 3.76
C GLY A 935 -7.51 31.54 2.90
N GLN A 936 -7.11 30.34 3.34
CA GLN A 936 -7.44 29.07 2.69
C GLN A 936 -8.69 28.39 3.26
N TRP A 937 -9.27 28.95 4.33
CA TRP A 937 -10.49 28.46 4.98
C TRP A 937 -11.46 29.62 5.28
N GLN A 938 -12.71 29.28 5.64
CA GLN A 938 -13.75 30.25 6.02
C GLN A 938 -14.37 29.87 7.36
N PRO A 939 -14.69 30.85 8.23
CA PRO A 939 -15.34 30.56 9.50
C PRO A 939 -16.78 30.07 9.32
N ASN A 940 -17.28 29.36 10.33
CA ASN A 940 -18.66 28.94 10.41
C ASN A 940 -19.62 30.14 10.54
N ARG A 941 -20.92 29.86 10.49
CA ARG A 941 -21.98 30.88 10.58
C ARG A 941 -21.95 31.77 11.85
N PHE A 942 -21.20 31.38 12.87
CA PHE A 942 -21.02 32.13 14.12
C PHE A 942 -19.65 32.81 14.23
N GLY A 943 -18.81 32.71 13.19
CA GLY A 943 -17.47 33.31 13.15
C GLY A 943 -16.36 32.45 13.75
N GLY A 944 -16.67 31.23 14.20
CA GLY A 944 -15.69 30.29 14.74
C GLY A 944 -15.08 29.37 13.68
N ARG A 945 -14.07 28.59 14.08
CA ARG A 945 -13.39 27.61 13.22
C ARG A 945 -14.01 26.21 13.28
N GLU A 946 -14.99 26.01 14.15
CA GLU A 946 -15.62 24.72 14.39
C GLU A 946 -16.51 24.33 13.21
N ASN A 947 -16.36 23.10 12.72
CA ASN A 947 -17.23 22.49 11.73
C ASN A 947 -18.51 21.97 12.41
N LEU A 948 -19.58 22.77 12.35
CA LEU A 948 -20.82 22.50 13.06
C LEU A 948 -21.53 21.24 12.55
N GLU A 949 -21.43 20.99 11.25
CA GLU A 949 -22.00 19.84 10.58
C GLU A 949 -21.30 18.54 11.04
N ALA A 950 -19.97 18.54 11.11
CA ALA A 950 -19.19 17.42 11.64
C ALA A 950 -19.47 17.17 13.13
N ILE A 951 -19.51 18.22 13.96
CA ILE A 951 -19.87 18.09 15.40
C ILE A 951 -21.25 17.45 15.55
N SER A 952 -22.24 17.94 14.81
CA SER A 952 -23.59 17.39 14.81
C SER A 952 -23.62 15.92 14.37
N PHE A 953 -22.82 15.56 13.37
CA PHE A 953 -22.70 14.18 12.90
C PHE A 953 -22.10 13.26 13.96
N LEU A 954 -21.01 13.67 14.60
CA LEU A 954 -20.36 12.90 15.68
C LEU A 954 -21.31 12.69 16.87
N GLN A 955 -22.08 13.72 17.24
CA GLN A 955 -23.11 13.60 18.27
C GLN A 955 -24.20 12.60 17.88
N GLU A 956 -24.67 12.65 16.63
CA GLU A 956 -25.71 11.76 16.14
C GLU A 956 -25.26 10.30 16.08
N VAL A 957 -24.07 10.03 15.53
CA VAL A 957 -23.56 8.65 15.42
C VAL A 957 -23.32 8.03 16.79
N ASN A 958 -22.71 8.77 17.73
CA ASN A 958 -22.50 8.28 19.10
C ASN A 958 -23.83 8.00 19.81
N ALA A 959 -24.76 8.97 19.79
CA ALA A 959 -26.05 8.79 20.45
C ALA A 959 -26.86 7.62 19.85
N THR A 960 -26.78 7.41 18.55
CA THR A 960 -27.49 6.34 17.86
C THR A 960 -26.84 4.97 18.11
N ALA A 961 -25.51 4.89 18.07
CA ALA A 961 -24.75 3.66 18.37
C ALA A 961 -25.05 3.14 19.78
N TYR A 962 -24.91 3.98 20.82
CA TYR A 962 -25.20 3.57 22.21
C TYR A 962 -26.67 3.19 22.44
N LYS A 963 -27.61 3.83 21.72
CA LYS A 963 -29.04 3.51 21.79
C LYS A 963 -29.34 2.14 21.16
N ARG A 964 -28.76 1.87 20.00
CA ARG A 964 -29.00 0.67 19.20
C ARG A 964 -28.28 -0.55 19.76
N VAL A 965 -27.06 -0.37 20.22
CA VAL A 965 -26.15 -1.45 20.62
C VAL A 965 -25.57 -1.14 22.01
N PRO A 966 -26.33 -1.38 23.10
CA PRO A 966 -25.85 -1.11 24.45
C PRO A 966 -24.60 -1.90 24.82
N GLY A 967 -23.72 -1.29 25.60
CA GLY A 967 -22.48 -1.91 26.10
C GLY A 967 -21.27 -1.82 25.16
N ILE A 968 -21.43 -1.19 23.99
CA ILE A 968 -20.30 -0.87 23.09
C ILE A 968 -19.44 0.27 23.63
N VAL A 969 -18.30 0.53 22.99
CA VAL A 969 -17.47 1.71 23.24
C VAL A 969 -17.21 2.50 21.95
N MET A 970 -17.34 3.81 22.02
CA MET A 970 -16.91 4.73 20.96
C MET A 970 -15.65 5.45 21.42
N ILE A 971 -14.57 5.36 20.65
CA ILE A 971 -13.24 5.88 21.00
C ILE A 971 -12.84 6.99 20.02
N ALA A 972 -12.30 8.09 20.53
CA ALA A 972 -11.79 9.20 19.71
C ALA A 972 -10.28 9.38 19.87
N GLU A 973 -9.58 9.57 18.76
CA GLU A 973 -8.28 10.24 18.74
C GLU A 973 -8.49 11.72 18.38
N GLU A 974 -8.26 12.60 19.35
CA GLU A 974 -8.45 14.04 19.21
C GLU A 974 -7.28 14.78 19.88
N SER A 975 -6.55 15.55 19.07
CA SER A 975 -5.23 16.09 19.41
C SER A 975 -5.20 17.61 19.68
N THR A 976 -6.35 18.29 19.73
CA THR A 976 -6.48 19.76 19.78
C THR A 976 -7.17 20.29 21.05
N ALA A 977 -7.18 19.51 22.13
CA ALA A 977 -7.73 19.87 23.44
C ALA A 977 -9.20 20.34 23.40
N PHE A 978 -10.01 19.77 22.50
CA PHE A 978 -11.44 20.03 22.43
C PHE A 978 -12.13 19.62 23.75
N ASP A 979 -13.02 20.47 24.29
CA ASP A 979 -13.72 20.17 25.56
C ASP A 979 -14.88 19.20 25.35
N GLY A 980 -15.00 18.21 26.25
CA GLY A 980 -16.18 17.35 26.32
C GLY A 980 -16.24 16.31 25.21
N VAL A 981 -15.10 15.79 24.77
CA VAL A 981 -15.03 14.71 23.78
C VAL A 981 -15.78 13.48 24.29
N THR A 982 -15.54 13.09 25.55
CA THR A 982 -16.16 11.93 26.20
C THR A 982 -17.41 12.27 27.02
N ARG A 983 -17.84 13.54 26.99
CA ARG A 983 -19.06 13.99 27.68
C ARG A 983 -20.31 13.57 26.88
N PRO A 984 -21.41 13.15 27.54
CA PRO A 984 -22.65 12.81 26.84
C PRO A 984 -23.18 13.95 25.95
N THR A 985 -23.77 13.58 24.80
CA THR A 985 -24.33 14.54 23.84
C THR A 985 -25.43 15.42 24.43
N ALA A 986 -26.24 14.87 25.35
CA ALA A 986 -27.28 15.61 26.08
C ALA A 986 -26.72 16.75 26.97
N GLN A 987 -25.41 16.73 27.26
CA GLN A 987 -24.70 17.76 28.02
C GLN A 987 -23.79 18.61 27.13
N GLY A 988 -23.95 18.52 25.81
CA GLY A 988 -23.19 19.30 24.82
C GLY A 988 -21.83 18.72 24.44
N GLY A 989 -21.48 17.50 24.88
CA GLY A 989 -20.27 16.81 24.43
C GLY A 989 -20.41 16.15 23.06
N LEU A 990 -19.33 15.56 22.55
CA LEU A 990 -19.34 14.79 21.30
C LEU A 990 -19.96 13.39 21.48
N GLY A 991 -20.00 12.89 22.71
CA GLY A 991 -20.64 11.63 23.05
C GLY A 991 -19.75 10.40 22.92
N PHE A 992 -18.44 10.54 22.68
CA PHE A 992 -17.54 9.39 22.75
C PHE A 992 -17.51 8.82 24.18
N GLY A 993 -17.19 7.54 24.31
CA GLY A 993 -17.02 6.90 25.61
C GLY A 993 -15.62 7.08 26.18
N ILE A 994 -14.62 7.07 25.29
CA ILE A 994 -13.20 7.09 25.61
C ILE A 994 -12.46 8.01 24.62
N LYS A 995 -11.38 8.63 25.08
CA LYS A 995 -10.45 9.43 24.27
C LYS A 995 -9.02 8.92 24.44
N TRP A 996 -8.26 8.84 23.37
CA TRP A 996 -6.81 8.61 23.44
C TRP A 996 -6.10 9.78 24.14
N ASN A 997 -5.27 9.47 25.13
CA ASN A 997 -4.48 10.45 25.85
C ASN A 997 -3.15 10.72 25.14
N MET A 998 -3.21 11.50 24.05
CA MET A 998 -2.04 11.86 23.25
C MET A 998 -0.99 12.65 24.06
N GLY A 999 -1.44 13.45 25.04
CA GLY A 999 -0.55 14.19 25.93
C GLY A 999 0.28 13.27 26.83
N TRP A 1000 -0.37 12.30 27.49
CA TRP A 1000 0.33 11.28 28.28
C TRP A 1000 1.30 10.47 27.40
N MET A 1001 0.87 10.06 26.21
CA MET A 1001 1.72 9.27 25.29
C MET A 1001 2.99 10.06 24.96
N HIS A 1002 2.85 11.31 24.52
CA HIS A 1002 3.98 12.15 24.14
C HIS A 1002 4.93 12.43 25.31
N ASP A 1003 4.38 12.86 26.46
CA ASP A 1003 5.19 13.25 27.62
C ASP A 1003 5.92 12.04 28.22
N SER A 1004 5.24 10.90 28.33
CA SER A 1004 5.81 9.68 28.93
C SER A 1004 6.85 9.02 28.01
N LEU A 1005 6.63 8.99 26.70
CA LEU A 1005 7.63 8.51 25.73
C LEU A 1005 8.87 9.41 25.70
N GLN A 1006 8.70 10.74 25.74
CA GLN A 1006 9.84 11.64 25.84
C GLN A 1006 10.59 11.44 27.16
N TYR A 1007 9.90 11.27 28.27
CA TYR A 1007 10.54 11.03 29.56
C TYR A 1007 11.39 9.75 29.57
N ILE A 1008 10.85 8.65 29.03
CA ILE A 1008 11.56 7.37 29.04
C ILE A 1008 12.68 7.31 28.00
N ALA A 1009 12.61 8.11 26.93
CA ALA A 1009 13.66 8.23 25.93
C ALA A 1009 14.92 8.95 26.45
N GLU A 1010 14.78 9.81 27.46
CA GLU A 1010 15.92 10.47 28.11
C GLU A 1010 16.83 9.46 28.81
N ASP A 1011 18.14 9.66 28.68
CA ASP A 1011 19.14 8.95 29.50
C ASP A 1011 18.74 9.07 30.98
N PRO A 1012 18.80 7.98 31.77
CA PRO A 1012 18.44 8.01 33.18
C PRO A 1012 19.07 9.17 33.95
N ILE A 1013 20.30 9.62 33.64
CA ILE A 1013 20.91 10.76 34.34
C ILE A 1013 20.18 12.10 34.09
N ASN A 1014 19.53 12.24 32.93
CA ASN A 1014 18.83 13.47 32.54
C ASN A 1014 17.38 13.52 33.03
N ARG A 1015 16.78 12.37 33.36
CA ARG A 1015 15.36 12.25 33.75
C ARG A 1015 14.95 13.16 34.91
N VAL A 1016 15.86 13.52 35.81
CA VAL A 1016 15.62 14.49 36.90
C VAL A 1016 15.16 15.85 36.36
N HIS A 1017 15.69 16.29 35.22
CA HIS A 1017 15.33 17.57 34.58
C HIS A 1017 13.98 17.53 33.86
N HIS A 1018 13.46 16.33 33.62
CA HIS A 1018 12.24 16.08 32.86
C HIS A 1018 11.16 15.38 33.69
N HIS A 1019 11.35 15.24 35.01
CA HIS A 1019 10.46 14.47 35.89
C HIS A 1019 8.99 14.91 35.82
N GLY A 1020 8.75 16.21 35.58
CA GLY A 1020 7.41 16.75 35.35
C GLY A 1020 6.66 16.11 34.17
N LYS A 1021 7.35 15.64 33.12
CA LYS A 1021 6.70 14.97 31.98
C LYS A 1021 6.01 13.66 32.41
N ALA A 1022 6.60 12.92 33.36
CA ALA A 1022 6.02 11.68 33.85
C ALA A 1022 4.82 11.87 34.80
N THR A 1023 4.61 13.09 35.31
CA THR A 1023 3.55 13.40 36.29
C THR A 1023 2.47 14.34 35.77
N PHE A 1024 2.74 15.08 34.68
CA PHE A 1024 1.87 16.14 34.20
C PHE A 1024 0.49 15.66 33.71
N SER A 1025 0.42 14.46 33.12
CA SER A 1025 -0.86 13.84 32.69
C SER A 1025 -1.90 13.81 33.81
N MET A 1026 -1.47 13.63 35.06
CA MET A 1026 -2.36 13.55 36.22
C MET A 1026 -3.06 14.87 36.55
N VAL A 1027 -2.57 16.01 36.04
CA VAL A 1027 -3.24 17.31 36.19
C VAL A 1027 -4.59 17.34 35.48
N TYR A 1028 -4.72 16.59 34.38
CA TYR A 1028 -5.93 16.56 33.55
C TYR A 1028 -6.50 15.14 33.35
N ALA A 1029 -5.94 14.09 33.96
CA ALA A 1029 -6.36 12.69 33.77
C ALA A 1029 -7.86 12.41 34.04
N TYR A 1030 -8.59 13.34 34.67
CA TYR A 1030 -10.01 13.21 35.00
C TYR A 1030 -10.91 14.20 34.23
N THR A 1031 -10.38 14.91 33.23
CA THR A 1031 -11.19 15.80 32.38
C THR A 1031 -11.96 15.02 31.31
N GLU A 1032 -11.46 13.84 30.93
CA GLU A 1032 -12.04 12.94 29.95
C GLU A 1032 -11.82 11.49 30.42
N ASN A 1033 -12.55 10.54 29.84
CA ASN A 1033 -12.28 9.11 30.06
C ASN A 1033 -11.13 8.67 29.14
N PHE A 1034 -9.94 8.48 29.67
CA PHE A 1034 -8.75 8.27 28.86
C PHE A 1034 -8.41 6.78 28.62
N LEU A 1035 -7.94 6.51 27.41
CA LEU A 1035 -7.13 5.35 27.05
C LEU A 1035 -5.69 5.83 26.77
N LEU A 1036 -4.70 5.07 27.19
CA LEU A 1036 -3.27 5.39 27.15
C LEU A 1036 -2.63 4.62 25.97
N PRO A 1037 -2.48 5.24 24.78
CA PRO A 1037 -2.05 4.52 23.59
C PRO A 1037 -0.53 4.48 23.44
N ILE A 1038 -0.01 3.32 23.06
CA ILE A 1038 1.27 3.17 22.34
C ILE A 1038 0.92 2.49 21.02
N SER A 1039 0.42 3.28 20.08
CA SER A 1039 -0.20 2.78 18.84
C SER A 1039 0.83 2.58 17.72
N HIS A 1040 0.35 2.07 16.59
CA HIS A 1040 1.10 1.89 15.35
C HIS A 1040 1.85 3.16 14.89
N ASP A 1041 1.25 4.34 15.05
CA ASP A 1041 1.83 5.62 14.66
C ASP A 1041 3.10 5.97 15.43
N GLU A 1042 3.31 5.40 16.61
CA GLU A 1042 4.46 5.70 17.46
C GLU A 1042 5.67 4.80 17.17
N VAL A 1043 5.54 3.79 16.30
CA VAL A 1043 6.59 2.81 16.00
C VAL A 1043 6.93 2.72 14.51
N VAL A 1044 6.78 3.83 13.78
CA VAL A 1044 6.99 3.98 12.33
C VAL A 1044 7.67 5.32 11.99
N HIS A 1045 7.95 5.54 10.70
CA HIS A 1045 8.37 6.82 10.12
C HIS A 1045 9.60 7.46 10.77
N GLY A 1046 10.54 6.63 11.25
CA GLY A 1046 11.77 7.12 11.88
C GLY A 1046 11.60 7.51 13.34
N LYS A 1047 10.47 7.19 13.97
CA LYS A 1047 10.28 7.37 15.42
C LYS A 1047 10.95 6.24 16.25
N GLY A 1048 11.38 5.15 15.62
CA GLY A 1048 11.90 3.94 16.27
C GLY A 1048 10.80 3.09 16.93
N SER A 1049 11.05 1.78 17.09
CA SER A 1049 10.20 0.90 17.90
C SER A 1049 10.23 1.29 19.38
N LEU A 1050 9.29 0.83 20.20
CA LEU A 1050 9.32 1.10 21.65
C LEU A 1050 10.68 0.73 22.28
N LEU A 1051 11.29 -0.38 21.86
CA LEU A 1051 12.60 -0.79 22.35
C LEU A 1051 13.71 0.19 21.95
N ARG A 1052 13.67 0.73 20.73
CA ARG A 1052 14.71 1.63 20.21
C ARG A 1052 14.62 3.04 20.78
N LYS A 1053 13.45 3.44 21.27
CA LYS A 1053 13.30 4.67 22.07
C LYS A 1053 14.02 4.60 23.41
N MET A 1054 14.32 3.41 23.94
CA MET A 1054 14.96 3.27 25.25
C MET A 1054 16.48 3.50 25.17
N PRO A 1055 17.07 4.26 26.11
CA PRO A 1055 18.51 4.46 26.18
C PRO A 1055 19.24 3.29 26.85
N GLY A 1056 20.55 3.25 26.70
CA GLY A 1056 21.43 2.29 27.34
C GLY A 1056 21.73 1.05 26.51
N ASP A 1057 22.38 0.07 27.14
CA ASP A 1057 22.67 -1.22 26.51
C ASP A 1057 21.40 -2.07 26.32
N ARG A 1058 21.51 -3.20 25.63
CA ARG A 1058 20.34 -4.05 25.31
C ARG A 1058 19.57 -4.50 26.55
N TRP A 1059 20.25 -4.79 27.67
CA TRP A 1059 19.58 -5.20 28.90
C TRP A 1059 18.80 -4.03 29.48
N GLN A 1060 19.41 -2.84 29.53
CA GLN A 1060 18.76 -1.61 30.00
C GLN A 1060 17.58 -1.20 29.12
N GLN A 1061 17.67 -1.38 27.81
CA GLN A 1061 16.57 -1.11 26.89
C GLN A 1061 15.36 -2.02 27.19
N LEU A 1062 15.58 -3.32 27.32
CA LEU A 1062 14.52 -4.27 27.66
C LEU A 1062 13.96 -4.01 29.06
N ALA A 1063 14.80 -3.66 30.04
CA ALA A 1063 14.37 -3.26 31.38
C ALA A 1063 13.48 -2.00 31.35
N ASN A 1064 13.87 -0.98 30.60
CA ASN A 1064 13.05 0.21 30.39
C ASN A 1064 11.70 -0.12 29.74
N VAL A 1065 11.64 -0.99 28.72
CA VAL A 1065 10.37 -1.42 28.13
C VAL A 1065 9.47 -2.06 29.19
N ARG A 1066 10.01 -2.98 30.01
CA ARG A 1066 9.22 -3.61 31.07
C ARG A 1066 8.73 -2.61 32.11
N ALA A 1067 9.59 -1.71 32.57
CA ALA A 1067 9.23 -0.68 33.53
C ALA A 1067 8.20 0.31 32.97
N TYR A 1068 8.35 0.73 31.71
CA TYR A 1068 7.44 1.65 31.05
C TYR A 1068 6.04 1.05 30.89
N LEU A 1069 5.95 -0.20 30.41
CA LEU A 1069 4.67 -0.89 30.26
C LEU A 1069 4.00 -1.15 31.63
N ALA A 1070 4.76 -1.53 32.66
CA ALA A 1070 4.20 -1.64 34.01
C ALA A 1070 3.76 -0.27 34.58
N PHE A 1071 4.43 0.82 34.23
CA PHE A 1071 3.96 2.15 34.59
C PHE A 1071 2.65 2.51 33.86
N GLN A 1072 2.56 2.24 32.56
CA GLN A 1072 1.33 2.43 31.76
C GLN A 1072 0.13 1.65 32.34
N TRP A 1073 0.32 0.38 32.72
CA TRP A 1073 -0.76 -0.44 33.32
C TRP A 1073 -1.19 0.03 34.71
N ALA A 1074 -0.31 0.68 35.47
CA ALA A 1074 -0.63 1.24 36.77
C ALA A 1074 -1.17 2.68 36.72
N HIS A 1075 -0.88 3.43 35.66
CA HIS A 1075 -1.38 4.78 35.47
C HIS A 1075 -2.90 4.79 35.23
N PRO A 1076 -3.68 5.74 35.78
CA PRO A 1076 -5.11 5.85 35.48
C PRO A 1076 -5.39 5.99 33.99
N GLY A 1077 -6.35 5.20 33.49
CA GLY A 1077 -6.75 5.12 32.09
C GLY A 1077 -6.78 3.67 31.59
N LYS A 1078 -7.40 3.43 30.43
CA LYS A 1078 -7.38 2.12 29.75
C LYS A 1078 -6.07 1.93 28.97
N GLN A 1079 -5.68 0.70 28.62
CA GLN A 1079 -4.38 0.42 28.01
C GLN A 1079 -4.53 0.02 26.55
N LEU A 1080 -3.64 0.52 25.69
CA LEU A 1080 -3.46 0.06 24.32
C LEU A 1080 -1.98 -0.04 23.98
N ILE A 1081 -1.57 -1.17 23.41
CA ILE A 1081 -0.28 -1.32 22.75
C ILE A 1081 -0.44 -1.96 21.37
N PHE A 1082 0.38 -1.51 20.42
CA PHE A 1082 0.44 -2.07 19.08
C PHE A 1082 1.27 -3.34 19.02
N MET A 1083 0.84 -4.25 18.15
CA MET A 1083 1.54 -5.51 17.86
C MET A 1083 3.04 -5.30 17.58
N GLY A 1084 3.87 -6.20 18.14
CA GLY A 1084 5.34 -6.07 18.14
C GLY A 1084 5.89 -5.45 19.42
N THR A 1085 5.12 -4.57 20.08
CA THR A 1085 5.52 -3.92 21.33
C THR A 1085 5.64 -4.91 22.49
N GLU A 1086 4.77 -5.91 22.54
CA GLU A 1086 4.63 -6.86 23.64
C GLU A 1086 5.82 -7.81 23.80
N PHE A 1087 6.61 -8.03 22.73
CA PHE A 1087 7.88 -8.76 22.79
C PHE A 1087 9.08 -7.85 22.50
N ALA A 1088 8.90 -6.53 22.57
CA ALA A 1088 9.92 -5.53 22.34
C ALA A 1088 10.61 -5.71 20.98
N GLN A 1089 9.85 -5.67 19.88
CA GLN A 1089 10.42 -5.70 18.53
C GLN A 1089 11.52 -4.64 18.36
N GLU A 1090 12.61 -5.02 17.67
CA GLU A 1090 13.75 -4.12 17.47
C GLU A 1090 13.56 -3.13 16.32
N SER A 1091 12.86 -3.55 15.27
CA SER A 1091 12.60 -2.76 14.07
C SER A 1091 11.30 -1.97 14.22
N GLU A 1092 11.22 -0.84 13.52
CA GLU A 1092 9.92 -0.19 13.29
C GLU A 1092 8.96 -1.16 12.59
N TRP A 1093 7.67 -0.95 12.81
CA TRP A 1093 6.67 -1.72 12.10
C TRP A 1093 6.75 -1.46 10.59
N SER A 1094 6.62 -2.52 9.81
CA SER A 1094 6.53 -2.45 8.34
C SER A 1094 5.41 -3.36 7.88
N GLU A 1095 4.37 -2.78 7.26
CA GLU A 1095 3.24 -3.54 6.74
C GLU A 1095 3.65 -4.62 5.72
N GLN A 1096 4.71 -4.36 4.95
CA GLN A 1096 5.20 -5.27 3.90
C GLN A 1096 6.02 -6.45 4.44
N HIS A 1097 6.73 -6.27 5.55
CA HIS A 1097 7.62 -7.30 6.11
C HIS A 1097 6.94 -8.13 7.21
N GLY A 1098 5.90 -7.58 7.82
CA GLY A 1098 5.27 -8.14 9.01
C GLY A 1098 6.14 -8.04 10.26
N LEU A 1099 5.73 -8.73 11.32
CA LEU A 1099 6.43 -8.70 12.62
C LEU A 1099 7.63 -9.65 12.67
N ASP A 1100 8.65 -9.27 13.44
CA ASP A 1100 9.87 -10.04 13.72
C ASP A 1100 9.63 -11.19 14.72
N TRP A 1101 8.72 -12.12 14.40
CA TRP A 1101 8.30 -13.20 15.31
C TRP A 1101 9.44 -14.05 15.89
N TRP A 1102 10.53 -14.22 15.13
CA TRP A 1102 11.72 -14.95 15.57
C TRP A 1102 12.38 -14.34 16.82
N LEU A 1103 12.17 -13.05 17.11
CA LEU A 1103 12.64 -12.43 18.36
C LEU A 1103 11.94 -13.06 19.57
N SER A 1104 10.66 -13.41 19.45
CA SER A 1104 9.88 -13.99 20.55
C SER A 1104 10.37 -15.37 21.00
N ASP A 1105 11.23 -16.04 20.20
CA ASP A 1105 11.88 -17.30 20.56
C ASP A 1105 13.18 -17.09 21.35
N THR A 1106 13.69 -15.86 21.42
CA THR A 1106 14.87 -15.52 22.22
C THR A 1106 14.48 -15.26 23.68
N ILE A 1107 15.32 -15.70 24.63
CA ILE A 1107 15.05 -15.57 26.07
C ILE A 1107 14.71 -14.13 26.50
N PRO A 1108 15.47 -13.08 26.09
CA PRO A 1108 15.21 -11.72 26.57
C PRO A 1108 13.86 -11.16 26.10
N HIS A 1109 13.50 -11.34 24.83
CA HIS A 1109 12.24 -10.85 24.26
C HIS A 1109 11.04 -11.68 24.74
N LYS A 1110 11.21 -13.01 24.89
CA LYS A 1110 10.21 -13.88 25.55
C LYS A 1110 9.94 -13.43 26.98
N GLY A 1111 10.97 -12.94 27.69
CA GLY A 1111 10.85 -12.36 29.03
C GLY A 1111 9.91 -11.16 29.07
N VAL A 1112 10.02 -10.23 28.12
CA VAL A 1112 9.09 -9.09 27.98
C VAL A 1112 7.68 -9.59 27.65
N GLN A 1113 7.54 -10.55 26.74
CA GLN A 1113 6.25 -11.14 26.37
C GLN A 1113 5.52 -11.76 27.56
N LYS A 1114 6.23 -12.52 28.41
CA LYS A 1114 5.71 -13.08 29.66
C LYS A 1114 5.36 -12.00 30.70
N MET A 1115 6.12 -10.91 30.73
CA MET A 1115 5.84 -9.77 31.60
C MET A 1115 4.51 -9.12 31.22
N VAL A 1116 4.26 -8.88 29.92
CA VAL A 1116 2.97 -8.38 29.43
C VAL A 1116 1.83 -9.34 29.75
N GLN A 1117 2.03 -10.65 29.57
CA GLN A 1117 1.05 -11.67 29.99
C GLN A 1117 0.71 -11.56 31.49
N SER A 1118 1.72 -11.37 32.33
CA SER A 1118 1.55 -11.23 33.78
C SER A 1118 0.84 -9.92 34.13
N LEU A 1119 1.21 -8.81 33.49
CA LEU A 1119 0.52 -7.51 33.65
C LEU A 1119 -0.97 -7.62 33.33
N ASN A 1120 -1.32 -8.29 32.24
CA ASN A 1120 -2.70 -8.48 31.83
C ASN A 1120 -3.50 -9.35 32.82
N SER A 1121 -2.89 -10.39 33.40
CA SER A 1121 -3.53 -11.15 34.48
C SER A 1121 -3.77 -10.29 35.71
N ILE A 1122 -2.72 -9.61 36.18
CA ILE A 1122 -2.79 -8.72 37.37
C ILE A 1122 -3.84 -7.64 37.18
N TYR A 1123 -3.89 -7.03 35.99
CA TYR A 1123 -4.84 -5.98 35.65
C TYR A 1123 -6.29 -6.45 35.77
N ARG A 1124 -6.62 -7.63 35.22
CA ARG A 1124 -7.98 -8.19 35.33
C ARG A 1124 -8.35 -8.56 36.76
N ASP A 1125 -7.39 -9.10 37.51
CA ASP A 1125 -7.61 -9.61 38.88
C ASP A 1125 -7.55 -8.52 39.96
N THR A 1126 -7.12 -7.30 39.62
CA THR A 1126 -6.93 -6.20 40.57
C THR A 1126 -7.81 -4.99 40.23
N PRO A 1127 -9.04 -4.90 40.78
CA PRO A 1127 -9.98 -3.81 40.50
C PRO A 1127 -9.43 -2.39 40.73
N ALA A 1128 -8.44 -2.22 41.60
CA ALA A 1128 -7.81 -0.92 41.84
C ALA A 1128 -7.18 -0.32 40.58
N LEU A 1129 -6.78 -1.16 39.62
CA LEU A 1129 -6.13 -0.73 38.38
C LEU A 1129 -7.11 -0.22 37.31
N TYR A 1130 -8.43 -0.48 37.42
CA TYR A 1130 -9.38 -0.12 36.36
C TYR A 1130 -10.73 0.46 36.83
N ALA A 1131 -11.21 0.09 38.02
CA ALA A 1131 -12.60 0.36 38.44
C ALA A 1131 -12.87 1.84 38.73
N ARG A 1132 -11.82 2.63 38.93
CA ARG A 1132 -11.85 4.07 39.25
C ARG A 1132 -10.88 4.89 38.39
N ASP A 1133 -10.63 4.47 37.15
CA ASP A 1133 -9.77 5.25 36.23
C ASP A 1133 -10.29 6.67 36.03
N ASN A 1134 -11.61 6.83 35.95
CA ASN A 1134 -12.29 8.10 35.68
C ASN A 1134 -12.70 8.86 36.96
N ASP A 1135 -12.24 8.43 38.14
CA ASP A 1135 -12.56 9.02 39.45
C ASP A 1135 -11.26 9.44 40.16
N PRO A 1136 -11.07 10.72 40.53
CA PRO A 1136 -9.90 11.18 41.27
C PRO A 1136 -9.62 10.41 42.57
N SER A 1137 -10.64 9.82 43.20
CA SER A 1137 -10.48 9.00 44.41
C SER A 1137 -9.82 7.64 44.16
N GLY A 1138 -9.66 7.23 42.90
CA GLY A 1138 -8.99 6.01 42.48
C GLY A 1138 -7.46 6.08 42.50
N PHE A 1139 -6.87 7.26 42.76
CA PHE A 1139 -5.43 7.49 42.70
C PHE A 1139 -4.96 8.42 43.83
N GLN A 1140 -3.76 8.16 44.35
CA GLN A 1140 -3.10 9.05 45.30
C GLN A 1140 -1.58 8.99 45.12
N TRP A 1141 -0.93 10.14 44.90
CA TRP A 1141 0.54 10.21 44.97
C TRP A 1141 1.04 9.91 46.39
N ILE A 1142 2.10 9.10 46.48
CA ILE A 1142 2.90 8.94 47.71
C ILE A 1142 4.05 9.94 47.64
N ASP A 1143 4.82 9.91 46.55
CA ASP A 1143 5.84 10.91 46.23
C ASP A 1143 5.95 11.07 44.71
N GLU A 1144 5.53 12.22 44.22
CA GLU A 1144 5.63 12.66 42.83
C GLU A 1144 6.84 13.55 42.55
N ASN A 1145 7.61 13.93 43.58
CA ASN A 1145 8.68 14.92 43.48
C ASN A 1145 10.07 14.30 43.64
N ASP A 1146 10.19 12.98 43.62
CA ASP A 1146 11.45 12.26 43.80
C ASP A 1146 12.28 12.12 42.50
N GLY A 1147 12.34 13.22 41.74
CA GLY A 1147 13.12 13.29 40.51
C GLY A 1147 14.62 13.08 40.73
N ALA A 1148 15.15 13.36 41.93
CA ALA A 1148 16.56 13.14 42.26
C ALA A 1148 16.95 11.65 42.20
N HIS A 1149 16.02 10.75 42.51
CA HIS A 1149 16.20 9.30 42.38
C HIS A 1149 15.56 8.73 41.11
N ASN A 1150 14.91 9.56 40.29
CA ASN A 1150 14.04 9.16 39.18
C ASN A 1150 12.97 8.14 39.60
N THR A 1151 12.37 8.33 40.77
CA THR A 1151 11.32 7.44 41.24
C THR A 1151 9.97 8.11 41.28
N LEU A 1152 8.91 7.32 41.06
CA LEU A 1152 7.52 7.72 41.23
C LEU A 1152 6.85 6.67 42.10
N SER A 1153 6.09 7.11 43.11
CA SER A 1153 5.31 6.20 43.95
C SER A 1153 3.89 6.71 44.17
N PHE A 1154 2.92 5.81 44.02
CA PHE A 1154 1.50 6.14 44.13
C PHE A 1154 0.65 4.94 44.54
N ILE A 1155 -0.58 5.21 44.95
CA ILE A 1155 -1.59 4.23 45.33
C ILE A 1155 -2.72 4.27 44.30
N ARG A 1156 -3.15 3.10 43.84
CA ARG A 1156 -4.40 2.88 43.13
C ARG A 1156 -5.43 2.30 44.08
N TRP A 1157 -6.66 2.80 44.04
CA TRP A 1157 -7.75 2.40 44.95
C TRP A 1157 -8.92 1.81 44.18
N ASP A 1158 -9.42 0.67 44.65
CA ASP A 1158 -10.68 0.11 44.14
C ASP A 1158 -11.92 0.76 44.79
N THR A 1159 -13.10 0.28 44.41
CA THR A 1159 -14.37 0.77 44.96
C THR A 1159 -14.65 0.34 46.41
N GLN A 1160 -13.92 -0.64 46.93
CA GLN A 1160 -14.03 -1.17 48.29
C GLN A 1160 -12.99 -0.57 49.25
N GLY A 1161 -12.03 0.21 48.74
CA GLY A 1161 -10.93 0.80 49.51
C GLY A 1161 -9.72 -0.12 49.64
N ASN A 1162 -9.57 -1.13 48.79
CA ASN A 1162 -8.34 -1.92 48.70
C ASN A 1162 -7.30 -1.21 47.81
N PRO A 1163 -6.03 -1.10 48.26
CA PRO A 1163 -4.98 -0.42 47.55
C PRO A 1163 -4.10 -1.39 46.75
N LEU A 1164 -3.56 -0.87 45.66
CA LEU A 1164 -2.30 -1.33 45.06
C LEU A 1164 -1.30 -0.18 45.15
N VAL A 1165 -0.13 -0.43 45.73
CA VAL A 1165 0.98 0.54 45.77
C VAL A 1165 1.91 0.25 44.60
N CYS A 1166 2.13 1.24 43.74
CA CYS A 1166 3.08 1.20 42.64
C CYS A 1166 4.32 2.00 43.01
N ILE A 1167 5.50 1.42 42.83
CA ILE A 1167 6.80 2.10 42.96
C ILE A 1167 7.57 1.87 41.65
N ALA A 1168 7.78 2.94 40.89
CA ALA A 1168 8.57 2.92 39.66
C ALA A 1168 9.94 3.56 39.90
N ASN A 1169 11.01 2.84 39.56
CA ASN A 1169 12.37 3.37 39.53
C ASN A 1169 12.86 3.43 38.08
N PHE A 1170 12.97 4.65 37.56
CA PHE A 1170 13.49 4.92 36.23
C PHE A 1170 14.97 5.31 36.24
N SER A 1171 15.69 5.08 37.34
CA SER A 1171 17.15 5.21 37.35
C SER A 1171 17.83 3.93 36.87
N GLY A 1172 19.04 4.06 36.33
CA GLY A 1172 19.88 2.93 35.95
C GLY A 1172 20.50 2.16 37.11
N SER A 1173 20.12 2.45 38.37
CA SER A 1173 20.71 1.86 39.58
C SER A 1173 19.63 1.40 40.56
N PRO A 1174 19.87 0.31 41.32
CA PRO A 1174 18.97 -0.09 42.39
C PRO A 1174 19.01 0.92 43.53
N HIS A 1175 17.88 1.11 44.20
CA HIS A 1175 17.82 1.83 45.47
C HIS A 1175 17.67 0.85 46.63
N GLU A 1176 18.66 0.83 47.51
CA GLU A 1176 18.71 -0.05 48.68
C GLU A 1176 18.20 0.69 49.93
N GLY A 1177 17.35 0.05 50.73
CA GLY A 1177 16.75 0.67 51.92
C GLY A 1177 15.86 1.87 51.59
N TYR A 1178 15.26 1.88 50.40
CA TYR A 1178 14.39 2.96 49.93
C TYR A 1178 13.11 2.98 50.76
N ARG A 1179 12.88 4.08 51.48
CA ARG A 1179 11.73 4.22 52.37
C ARG A 1179 10.53 4.79 51.61
N VAL A 1180 9.42 4.06 51.58
CA VAL A 1180 8.16 4.50 50.97
C VAL A 1180 7.03 4.53 52.00
N GLY A 1181 6.18 5.55 51.95
CA GLY A 1181 4.97 5.63 52.78
C GLY A 1181 3.94 4.58 52.37
N MET A 1182 3.28 3.97 53.36
CA MET A 1182 2.29 2.90 53.17
C MET A 1182 0.98 3.26 53.89
N PRO A 1183 -0.19 2.91 53.32
CA PRO A 1183 -1.48 3.28 53.91
C PRO A 1183 -1.77 2.54 55.23
N TRP A 1184 -1.10 1.41 55.49
CA TRP A 1184 -1.16 0.68 56.76
C TRP A 1184 0.08 -0.20 56.97
N ALA A 1185 0.32 -0.52 58.24
CA ALA A 1185 1.32 -1.49 58.68
C ALA A 1185 0.86 -2.95 58.43
N GLY A 1186 1.80 -3.88 58.50
CA GLY A 1186 1.59 -5.31 58.27
C GLY A 1186 2.27 -5.82 57.00
N GLN A 1187 1.93 -7.04 56.60
CA GLN A 1187 2.53 -7.71 55.46
C GLN A 1187 1.91 -7.28 54.12
N TRP A 1188 2.77 -7.07 53.15
CA TRP A 1188 2.44 -6.73 51.77
C TRP A 1188 3.09 -7.75 50.83
N THR A 1189 2.34 -8.22 49.84
CA THR A 1189 2.84 -9.13 48.81
C THR A 1189 3.44 -8.30 47.68
N GLU A 1190 4.67 -8.64 47.26
CA GLU A 1190 5.25 -8.14 46.01
C GLU A 1190 4.57 -8.87 44.84
N LEU A 1191 3.49 -8.28 44.35
CA LEU A 1191 2.61 -8.85 43.33
C LEU A 1191 3.25 -8.82 41.94
N LEU A 1192 4.02 -7.76 41.65
CA LEU A 1192 4.81 -7.62 40.44
C LEU A 1192 6.20 -7.10 40.80
N ASN A 1193 7.21 -7.66 40.14
CA ASN A 1193 8.54 -7.09 40.05
C ASN A 1193 9.04 -7.25 38.61
N THR A 1194 9.14 -6.14 37.86
CA THR A 1194 9.56 -6.18 36.45
C THR A 1194 11.03 -6.56 36.26
N ASP A 1195 11.82 -6.60 37.32
CA ASP A 1195 13.22 -7.03 37.32
C ASP A 1195 13.42 -8.50 37.75
N ALA A 1196 12.33 -9.27 37.89
CA ALA A 1196 12.42 -10.70 38.11
C ALA A 1196 13.19 -11.41 36.96
N GLU A 1197 13.99 -12.42 37.32
CA GLU A 1197 14.82 -13.17 36.36
C GLU A 1197 13.98 -13.83 35.25
N GLU A 1198 12.74 -14.23 35.55
CA GLU A 1198 11.82 -14.85 34.57
C GLU A 1198 11.40 -13.88 33.45
N PHE A 1199 11.49 -12.58 33.69
CA PHE A 1199 11.27 -11.52 32.70
C PHE A 1199 12.58 -11.01 32.07
N GLY A 1200 13.72 -11.59 32.44
CA GLY A 1200 15.05 -11.18 31.99
C GLY A 1200 15.66 -10.02 32.78
N GLY A 1201 15.18 -9.76 33.99
CA GLY A 1201 15.77 -8.78 34.91
C GLY A 1201 16.95 -9.32 35.71
N SER A 1202 17.50 -8.49 36.60
CA SER A 1202 18.68 -8.78 37.42
C SER A 1202 18.37 -9.55 38.72
N GLY A 1203 17.09 -9.67 39.08
CA GLY A 1203 16.65 -10.37 40.29
C GLY A 1203 16.67 -9.50 41.55
N VAL A 1204 16.83 -8.17 41.44
CA VAL A 1204 16.70 -7.28 42.60
C VAL A 1204 15.23 -7.20 43.01
N GLY A 1205 14.94 -7.49 44.27
CA GLY A 1205 13.58 -7.47 44.80
C GLY A 1205 13.52 -7.75 46.29
N ASN A 1206 12.30 -7.95 46.79
CA ASN A 1206 12.01 -8.03 48.23
C ASN A 1206 11.62 -9.45 48.69
N MET A 1207 12.04 -10.49 47.95
CA MET A 1207 11.79 -11.90 48.29
C MET A 1207 10.29 -12.26 48.45
N GLY A 1208 9.42 -11.56 47.71
CA GLY A 1208 7.97 -11.82 47.63
C GLY A 1208 7.11 -11.18 48.72
N VAL A 1209 7.67 -10.77 49.86
CA VAL A 1209 6.91 -10.16 50.98
C VAL A 1209 7.67 -8.98 51.57
N VAL A 1210 6.94 -7.88 51.78
CA VAL A 1210 7.40 -6.65 52.42
C VAL A 1210 6.66 -6.47 53.74
N GLU A 1211 7.36 -6.08 54.81
CA GLU A 1211 6.74 -5.68 56.08
C GLU A 1211 6.69 -4.16 56.18
N ALA A 1212 5.48 -3.59 56.25
CA ALA A 1212 5.28 -2.18 56.56
C ALA A 1212 5.12 -2.00 58.08
N VAL A 1213 5.80 -1.02 58.66
CA VAL A 1213 5.77 -0.74 60.10
C VAL A 1213 5.07 0.59 60.39
N GLU A 1214 4.48 0.72 61.58
CA GLU A 1214 3.89 1.98 62.02
C GLU A 1214 4.94 3.10 62.10
N GLY A 1215 4.59 4.28 61.55
CA GLY A 1215 5.45 5.46 61.53
C GLY A 1215 5.14 6.34 60.33
N ALA A 1216 5.00 7.65 60.56
CA ALA A 1216 4.62 8.56 59.49
C ALA A 1216 5.75 8.76 58.47
N SER A 1217 5.46 8.55 57.18
CA SER A 1217 6.35 8.85 56.04
C SER A 1217 5.50 9.27 54.84
N ASN A 1218 5.97 10.24 54.04
CA ASN A 1218 5.26 10.73 52.83
C ASN A 1218 3.77 11.07 53.06
N GLY A 1219 3.43 11.56 54.26
CA GLY A 1219 2.04 11.89 54.63
C GLY A 1219 1.14 10.69 54.96
N LEU A 1220 1.67 9.46 54.96
CA LEU A 1220 0.97 8.20 55.26
C LEU A 1220 1.32 7.67 56.66
N PRO A 1221 0.46 6.82 57.28
CA PRO A 1221 0.60 6.40 58.68
C PRO A 1221 1.64 5.30 58.94
N ALA A 1222 2.06 4.57 57.90
CA ALA A 1222 3.07 3.52 57.97
C ALA A 1222 4.14 3.72 56.89
N TYR A 1223 5.22 2.95 56.95
CA TYR A 1223 6.25 2.92 55.90
C TYR A 1223 6.87 1.54 55.75
N ALA A 1224 7.46 1.28 54.59
CA ALA A 1224 8.31 0.11 54.33
C ALA A 1224 9.69 0.56 53.84
N GLU A 1225 10.73 -0.22 54.16
CA GLU A 1225 12.06 -0.08 53.57
C GLU A 1225 12.25 -1.17 52.52
N LEU A 1226 12.50 -0.76 51.29
CA LEU A 1226 12.48 -1.62 50.10
C LEU A 1226 13.83 -1.66 49.41
N ARG A 1227 14.04 -2.74 48.65
CA ARG A 1227 15.00 -2.80 47.56
C ARG A 1227 14.22 -2.53 46.29
N VAL A 1228 14.44 -1.39 45.65
CA VAL A 1228 13.75 -1.02 44.40
C VAL A 1228 14.70 -1.31 43.23
N PRO A 1229 14.32 -2.18 42.29
CA PRO A 1229 15.20 -2.61 41.20
C PRO A 1229 15.59 -1.46 40.27
N PRO A 1230 16.75 -1.53 39.58
CA PRO A 1230 17.12 -0.57 38.55
C PRO A 1230 16.18 -0.70 37.35
N LEU A 1231 15.72 0.42 36.78
CA LEU A 1231 14.83 0.42 35.60
C LEU A 1231 13.67 -0.57 35.78
N GLY A 1232 13.00 -0.52 36.94
CA GLY A 1232 12.02 -1.51 37.33
C GLY A 1232 10.87 -0.94 38.14
N VAL A 1233 9.74 -1.65 38.12
CA VAL A 1233 8.50 -1.29 38.79
C VAL A 1233 8.07 -2.42 39.72
N LEU A 1234 7.65 -2.04 40.93
CA LEU A 1234 7.08 -2.93 41.94
C LEU A 1234 5.59 -2.63 42.13
N TYR A 1235 4.76 -3.66 42.20
CA TYR A 1235 3.39 -3.56 42.70
C TYR A 1235 3.27 -4.29 44.03
N LEU A 1236 2.77 -3.60 45.05
CA LEU A 1236 2.51 -4.17 46.36
C LEU A 1236 1.02 -4.17 46.65
N THR A 1237 0.51 -5.29 47.16
CA THR A 1237 -0.86 -5.40 47.67
C THR A 1237 -0.84 -5.93 49.11
N PRO A 1238 -1.84 -5.62 49.94
CA PRO A 1238 -1.92 -6.18 51.29
C PRO A 1238 -1.93 -7.72 51.23
N ALA A 1239 -1.17 -8.39 52.08
CA ALA A 1239 -1.22 -9.85 52.15
C ALA A 1239 -2.63 -10.30 52.55
N GLN A 1240 -3.22 -11.22 51.78
CA GLN A 1240 -4.50 -11.82 52.15
C GLN A 1240 -4.32 -12.62 53.45
N VAL A 1241 -5.17 -12.35 54.45
CA VAL A 1241 -5.19 -13.05 55.75
C VAL A 1241 -5.90 -14.39 55.63
#